data_AF-A0A0F3GWM1-F1
#
_entry.id   AF-A0A0F3GWM1-F1
#
_cell.length_a   1.000
_cell.length_b   1.000
_cell.length_c   1.000
_cell.angle_alpha   90.00
_cell.angle_beta   90.00
_cell.angle_gamma   90.00
#
_symmetry.space_group_name_H-M   'P 1'
#
loop_
_entity.id
_entity.type
_entity.pdbx_description
1 polymer ?
#
loop_
_entity_poly.entity_id
_entity_poly.type
_entity_poly.pdbx_seq_one_letter_code
_entity_poly.pdbx_strand_id
1 'polypeptide(L)'
;MKTRYKRFFFPGCVFFVIFLSFLLRNHYYPAASLEITATCDKRIQAIVQWDTGDGFNDNETQDITLGNEAPLTDTTHTVKIERIGQRNNRAGGTDVLIVNVKTDKNKVVALSEVSSLAVVNLNSDGISKAFLLQRDGDFISFDADFSALEIVFLSGTFAGKAQVTVDDDQHVFDLYSPVNTFKPIVINKRFVPGQDVKTVTLPQLKIKGLLLHSIDLTHTFKLNSLEMVYSNGRTPLQFDQSKFSSSIGFGDIEQKKQLFHPVLVCIQLLLALLISWLSYELAGLKRRLALTDWRSVLTCVFVQQRLWIFWVFFLVSTGVFSLWLMAYWPGTMTNDSFDQWVQQKTLTFSNWHPYIYALGLAFLDQIFDSPASLAMFQLLSTAALGSCVFWFAIREGVRFYLVLPFFIAFVLSIPVGLYNISMWKDIPFSVLTSFFAFILFLLAYNKKAGRPVTPTWKAVSVTSVMFAALCLVRHNGIIFLFFLPLLLWILKLIPNRWVLRFSITSLILFVFIQYIVASALSVHSRTNYNLLNVTWKLGPILALFNSKLPYYSDNYEADAQMIQKYMSVEEIKDKYNYLNTAHIFFSKFSDGNVSYDGERLLNRFFIKRVADNMPMFFSERAFLIFSAFGYKYTSLWGNDLYKAPKDRDFIHPITARLNLSPRSMGLFNTLNDLVNRSSNYAGVFSARFWIWNPLIPLVAITTVFLLYKWLPITALSCLFVLFQVPFLFLTIQAPDFRYMYFIYLFAYMLFPLLLIELHSRKNHGGRDPL
;
A
#
# COMPACT_ATOMS: atom_id res chain seq x y z
N MET A 1 -50.81 -7.25 -22.53
CA MET A 1 -49.54 -8.01 -22.58
C MET A 1 -48.45 -7.36 -23.44
N LYS A 2 -48.70 -6.92 -24.69
CA LYS A 2 -47.68 -6.38 -25.62
C LYS A 2 -46.82 -5.20 -25.09
N THR A 3 -47.36 -4.35 -24.20
CA THR A 3 -46.64 -3.21 -23.61
C THR A 3 -45.75 -3.57 -22.41
N ARG A 4 -45.96 -4.72 -21.75
CA ARG A 4 -45.07 -5.19 -20.66
C ARG A 4 -43.81 -5.86 -21.20
N TYR A 5 -43.92 -6.65 -22.28
CA TYR A 5 -42.75 -7.30 -22.91
C TYR A 5 -41.73 -6.28 -23.45
N LYS A 6 -42.19 -5.19 -24.07
CA LYS A 6 -41.29 -4.10 -24.52
C LYS A 6 -40.53 -3.41 -23.39
N ARG A 7 -41.01 -3.47 -22.13
CA ARG A 7 -40.34 -2.80 -20.99
C ARG A 7 -39.08 -3.52 -20.52
N PHE A 8 -38.99 -4.83 -20.73
CA PHE A 8 -37.86 -5.65 -20.27
C PHE A 8 -36.92 -6.07 -21.40
N PHE A 9 -37.38 -6.01 -22.66
CA PHE A 9 -36.55 -6.39 -23.81
C PHE A 9 -35.29 -5.53 -23.96
N PHE A 10 -35.41 -4.19 -23.97
CA PHE A 10 -34.26 -3.31 -24.14
C PHE A 10 -33.20 -3.45 -23.03
N PRO A 11 -33.55 -3.40 -21.72
CA PRO A 11 -32.59 -3.65 -20.65
C PRO A 11 -31.99 -5.06 -20.70
N GLY A 12 -32.79 -6.07 -21.09
CA GLY A 12 -32.30 -7.43 -21.30
C GLY A 12 -31.22 -7.49 -22.37
N CYS A 13 -31.43 -6.90 -23.54
CA CYS A 13 -30.43 -6.84 -24.60
C CYS A 13 -29.15 -6.11 -24.15
N VAL A 14 -29.29 -4.95 -23.50
CA VAL A 14 -28.13 -4.21 -22.95
C VAL A 14 -27.36 -5.08 -21.95
N PHE A 15 -28.06 -5.77 -21.05
CA PHE A 15 -27.44 -6.69 -20.09
C PHE A 15 -26.62 -7.78 -20.80
N PHE A 16 -27.21 -8.51 -21.75
CA PHE A 16 -26.53 -9.61 -22.43
C PHE A 16 -25.30 -9.14 -23.22
N VAL A 17 -25.42 -8.02 -23.95
CA VAL A 17 -24.31 -7.46 -24.75
C VAL A 17 -23.15 -7.03 -23.84
N ILE A 18 -23.47 -6.31 -22.76
CA ILE A 18 -22.46 -5.81 -21.82
C ILE A 18 -21.82 -6.95 -21.04
N PHE A 19 -22.61 -7.92 -20.55
CA PHE A 19 -22.09 -9.08 -19.86
C PHE A 19 -21.15 -9.91 -20.75
N LEU A 20 -21.57 -10.21 -21.98
CA LEU A 20 -20.75 -10.97 -22.93
C LEU A 20 -19.47 -10.20 -23.28
N SER A 21 -19.54 -8.88 -23.43
CA SER A 21 -18.37 -8.03 -23.68
C SER A 21 -17.34 -8.13 -22.54
N PHE A 22 -17.77 -8.02 -21.27
CA PHE A 22 -16.85 -8.17 -20.13
C PHE A 22 -16.28 -9.58 -20.02
N LEU A 23 -17.13 -10.60 -20.18
CA LEU A 23 -16.73 -12.00 -20.10
C LEU A 23 -15.66 -12.37 -21.16
N LEU A 24 -15.80 -11.84 -22.37
CA LEU A 24 -14.86 -12.10 -23.47
C LEU A 24 -13.59 -11.26 -23.40
N ARG A 25 -13.64 -10.06 -22.78
CA ARG A 25 -12.51 -9.13 -22.73
C ARG A 25 -11.60 -9.35 -21.52
N ASN A 26 -12.18 -9.62 -20.35
CA ASN A 26 -11.45 -9.62 -19.09
C ASN A 26 -11.22 -11.05 -18.62
N HIS A 27 -9.97 -11.49 -18.66
CA HIS A 27 -9.56 -12.85 -18.30
C HIS A 27 -8.93 -12.90 -16.91
N TYR A 28 -9.05 -14.06 -16.25
CA TYR A 28 -8.32 -14.37 -15.05
C TYR A 28 -7.08 -15.22 -15.38
N TYR A 29 -5.93 -14.84 -14.85
CA TYR A 29 -4.69 -15.61 -14.96
C TYR A 29 -4.44 -16.32 -13.62
N PRO A 30 -4.45 -17.66 -13.58
CA PRO A 30 -4.25 -18.40 -12.34
C PRO A 30 -2.83 -18.17 -11.81
N ALA A 31 -2.67 -18.33 -10.50
CA ALA A 31 -1.37 -18.35 -9.85
C ALA A 31 -0.42 -19.32 -10.57
N ALA A 32 0.77 -18.82 -10.91
CA ALA A 32 1.84 -19.58 -11.52
C ALA A 32 3.15 -19.26 -10.80
N SER A 33 4.06 -20.21 -10.82
CA SER A 33 5.44 -20.02 -10.38
C SER A 33 6.39 -20.66 -11.39
N LEU A 34 7.60 -20.13 -11.49
CA LEU A 34 8.66 -20.67 -12.31
C LEU A 34 9.59 -21.47 -11.39
N GLU A 35 9.61 -22.78 -11.58
CA GLU A 35 10.56 -23.68 -10.92
C GLU A 35 11.80 -23.80 -11.81
N ILE A 36 12.92 -23.31 -11.31
CA ILE A 36 14.20 -23.22 -11.97
C ILE A 36 15.09 -24.27 -11.34
N THR A 37 15.47 -25.28 -12.12
CA THR A 37 16.45 -26.28 -11.70
C THR A 37 17.74 -26.03 -12.46
N ALA A 38 18.81 -25.68 -11.76
CA ALA A 38 20.09 -25.37 -12.37
C ALA A 38 21.23 -26.10 -11.66
N THR A 39 22.21 -26.59 -12.42
CA THR A 39 23.52 -26.96 -11.89
C THR A 39 24.44 -25.76 -12.02
N CYS A 40 24.98 -25.33 -10.87
CA CYS A 40 25.94 -24.24 -10.80
C CYS A 40 27.26 -24.80 -10.23
N ASP A 41 28.38 -24.27 -10.71
CA ASP A 41 29.75 -24.53 -10.24
C ASP A 41 30.20 -23.53 -9.16
N LYS A 42 29.49 -22.40 -9.04
CA LYS A 42 29.60 -21.40 -7.97
C LYS A 42 28.25 -20.75 -7.67
N ARG A 43 28.19 -19.96 -6.60
CA ARG A 43 27.01 -19.15 -6.26
C ARG A 43 26.83 -18.06 -7.31
N ILE A 44 25.66 -18.04 -7.96
CA ILE A 44 25.36 -17.08 -9.04
C ILE A 44 24.20 -16.21 -8.61
N GLN A 45 24.41 -14.89 -8.63
CA GLN A 45 23.29 -13.95 -8.59
C GLN A 45 22.69 -13.88 -10.01
N ALA A 46 21.40 -14.12 -10.10
CA ALA A 46 20.66 -14.12 -11.37
C ALA A 46 19.37 -13.32 -11.24
N ILE A 47 18.86 -12.89 -12.38
CA ILE A 47 17.62 -12.13 -12.49
C ILE A 47 16.67 -12.92 -13.37
N VAL A 48 15.46 -13.12 -12.86
CA VAL A 48 14.32 -13.56 -13.67
C VAL A 48 13.55 -12.32 -14.08
N GLN A 49 13.48 -12.06 -15.38
CA GLN A 49 12.63 -11.03 -15.96
C GLN A 49 11.45 -11.67 -16.70
N TRP A 50 10.31 -10.99 -16.73
CA TRP A 50 9.17 -11.33 -17.59
C TRP A 50 8.83 -10.13 -18.48
N ASP A 51 8.09 -10.39 -19.57
CA ASP A 51 7.54 -9.35 -20.43
C ASP A 51 6.01 -9.47 -20.40
N THR A 52 5.28 -8.48 -19.89
CA THR A 52 3.80 -8.47 -19.98
C THR A 52 3.26 -7.76 -21.21
N GLY A 53 4.14 -7.18 -22.03
CA GLY A 53 3.83 -6.69 -23.37
C GLY A 53 4.57 -5.44 -23.81
N ASP A 54 5.34 -4.81 -22.94
CA ASP A 54 6.14 -3.60 -23.17
C ASP A 54 7.64 -3.91 -23.37
N GLY A 55 8.00 -5.20 -23.43
CA GLY A 55 9.38 -5.67 -23.47
C GLY A 55 9.98 -5.84 -22.06
N PHE A 56 11.11 -6.55 -21.97
CA PHE A 56 11.83 -6.72 -20.71
C PHE A 56 12.27 -5.38 -20.13
N ASN A 57 11.90 -5.11 -18.88
CA ASN A 57 12.16 -3.85 -18.20
C ASN A 57 12.38 -4.07 -16.69
N ASP A 58 12.96 -3.08 -16.01
CA ASP A 58 13.36 -3.17 -14.60
C ASP A 58 12.18 -3.26 -13.60
N ASN A 59 10.93 -3.06 -14.04
CA ASN A 59 9.76 -3.27 -13.18
C ASN A 59 9.26 -4.73 -13.22
N GLU A 60 9.75 -5.53 -14.16
CA GLU A 60 9.32 -6.90 -14.45
C GLU A 60 10.39 -7.93 -14.07
N THR A 61 11.04 -7.72 -12.92
CA THR A 61 12.21 -8.51 -12.54
C THR A 61 12.12 -9.04 -11.11
N GLN A 62 12.72 -10.19 -10.85
CA GLN A 62 12.97 -10.72 -9.53
C GLN A 62 14.40 -11.26 -9.43
N ASP A 63 15.15 -10.73 -8.45
CA ASP A 63 16.48 -11.22 -8.13
C ASP A 63 16.37 -12.59 -7.44
N ILE A 64 17.22 -13.51 -7.87
CA ILE A 64 17.37 -14.83 -7.29
C ILE A 64 18.84 -15.16 -7.11
N THR A 65 19.13 -15.97 -6.11
CA THR A 65 20.44 -16.62 -5.99
C THR A 65 20.29 -18.06 -6.43
N LEU A 66 21.09 -18.48 -7.42
CA LEU A 66 21.25 -19.85 -7.85
C LEU A 66 22.50 -20.47 -7.22
N GLY A 67 22.38 -21.72 -6.80
CA GLY A 67 23.42 -22.47 -6.11
C GLY A 67 23.24 -22.42 -4.59
N ASN A 68 23.31 -23.57 -3.94
CA ASN A 68 23.17 -23.68 -2.49
C ASN A 68 24.49 -23.38 -1.78
N GLU A 69 24.42 -22.59 -0.70
CA GLU A 69 25.49 -22.51 0.30
C GLU A 69 25.46 -23.77 1.17
N ALA A 70 25.74 -24.93 0.58
CA ALA A 70 26.06 -26.09 1.39
C ALA A 70 27.51 -25.94 1.85
N PRO A 71 27.83 -26.08 3.14
CA PRO A 71 29.21 -26.33 3.52
C PRO A 71 29.67 -27.55 2.73
N LEU A 72 30.81 -27.43 2.04
CA LEU A 72 31.47 -28.61 1.48
C LEU A 72 31.67 -29.58 2.64
N THR A 73 30.93 -30.69 2.62
CA THR A 73 31.09 -31.77 3.59
C THR A 73 32.46 -32.38 3.36
N ASP A 74 33.37 -32.18 4.32
CA ASP A 74 34.62 -32.93 4.50
C ASP A 74 35.36 -33.30 3.20
N THR A 75 35.44 -32.37 2.24
CA THR A 75 36.29 -32.56 1.07
C THR A 75 37.68 -32.06 1.39
N THR A 76 38.65 -32.94 1.17
CA THR A 76 40.06 -32.59 1.23
C THR A 76 40.38 -31.66 0.07
N HIS A 77 40.82 -30.44 0.37
CA HIS A 77 41.25 -29.45 -0.61
C HIS A 77 42.77 -29.39 -0.66
N THR A 78 43.34 -29.28 -1.87
CA THR A 78 44.77 -29.05 -2.03
C THR A 78 45.04 -27.56 -1.98
N VAL A 79 45.77 -27.11 -0.97
CA VAL A 79 46.14 -25.71 -0.77
C VAL A 79 47.61 -25.53 -1.09
N LYS A 80 47.92 -24.64 -2.04
CA LYS A 80 49.27 -24.20 -2.36
C LYS A 80 49.45 -22.72 -1.99
N ILE A 81 50.42 -22.39 -1.14
CA ILE A 81 50.79 -21.01 -0.81
C ILE A 81 52.19 -20.76 -1.36
N GLU A 82 52.32 -19.83 -2.30
CA GLU A 82 53.51 -19.60 -3.10
C GLU A 82 53.99 -18.13 -3.05
N ARG A 83 55.30 -17.93 -3.02
CA ARG A 83 55.94 -16.64 -3.21
C ARG A 83 56.21 -16.40 -4.69
N ILE A 84 55.46 -15.47 -5.29
CA ILE A 84 55.50 -15.19 -6.74
C ILE A 84 56.56 -14.15 -7.16
N GLY A 85 57.49 -13.79 -6.27
CA GLY A 85 58.56 -12.83 -6.57
C GLY A 85 58.12 -11.37 -6.76
N GLN A 86 56.82 -11.08 -6.63
CA GLN A 86 56.28 -9.72 -6.74
C GLN A 86 56.22 -9.03 -5.38
N ARG A 87 56.37 -7.70 -5.36
CA ARG A 87 56.24 -6.87 -4.16
C ARG A 87 55.44 -5.60 -4.42
N ASN A 88 54.98 -4.98 -3.34
CA ASN A 88 54.54 -3.60 -3.35
C ASN A 88 55.73 -2.67 -3.66
N ASN A 89 55.50 -1.56 -4.37
CA ASN A 89 56.56 -0.59 -4.70
C ASN A 89 57.25 0.01 -3.46
N ARG A 90 56.58 -0.03 -2.30
CA ARG A 90 57.11 0.47 -1.01
C ARG A 90 57.78 -0.60 -0.15
N ALA A 91 57.69 -1.88 -0.54
CA ALA A 91 58.28 -2.96 0.23
C ALA A 91 59.78 -3.07 -0.06
N GLY A 92 60.59 -3.25 0.98
CA GLY A 92 62.04 -3.50 0.91
C GLY A 92 62.42 -4.90 0.41
N GLY A 93 61.47 -5.83 0.37
CA GLY A 93 61.68 -7.23 0.02
C GLY A 93 60.45 -7.89 -0.59
N THR A 94 60.54 -9.20 -0.81
CA THR A 94 59.50 -10.04 -1.42
C THR A 94 59.15 -11.24 -0.53
N ASP A 95 59.58 -11.22 0.73
CA ASP A 95 59.47 -12.36 1.64
C ASP A 95 58.02 -12.67 1.98
N VAL A 96 57.68 -13.94 2.11
CA VAL A 96 56.35 -14.37 2.56
C VAL A 96 56.53 -15.19 3.82
N LEU A 97 56.02 -14.66 4.94
CA LEU A 97 56.06 -15.31 6.25
C LEU A 97 54.67 -15.81 6.64
N ILE A 98 54.56 -17.12 6.82
CA ILE A 98 53.31 -17.80 7.20
C ILE A 98 53.43 -18.19 8.67
N VAL A 99 52.54 -17.63 9.49
CA VAL A 99 52.57 -17.80 10.95
C VAL A 99 51.71 -18.97 11.37
N ASN A 100 50.52 -19.07 10.80
CA ASN A 100 49.60 -20.16 11.12
C ASN A 100 48.62 -20.39 9.97
N VAL A 101 48.17 -21.63 9.82
CA VAL A 101 47.06 -22.01 8.96
C VAL A 101 46.08 -22.80 9.81
N LYS A 102 44.84 -22.31 9.89
CA LYS A 102 43.76 -22.92 10.66
C LYS A 102 42.59 -23.25 9.75
N THR A 103 41.95 -24.37 10.00
CA THR A 103 40.65 -24.68 9.42
C THR A 103 39.54 -24.35 10.41
N ASP A 104 38.33 -24.16 9.89
CA ASP A 104 37.09 -23.99 10.67
C ASP A 104 36.77 -25.15 11.63
N LYS A 105 37.40 -26.30 11.43
CA LYS A 105 37.38 -27.43 12.37
C LYS A 105 38.33 -27.25 13.57
N ASN A 106 38.89 -26.06 13.78
CA ASN A 106 39.92 -25.75 14.76
C ASN A 106 41.18 -26.65 14.65
N LYS A 107 41.39 -27.30 13.50
CA LYS A 107 42.60 -28.08 13.24
C LYS A 107 43.68 -27.12 12.74
N VAL A 108 44.71 -26.92 13.55
CA VAL A 108 45.93 -26.22 13.12
C VAL A 108 46.66 -27.15 12.16
N VAL A 109 46.91 -26.68 10.94
CA VAL A 109 47.69 -27.46 9.96
C VAL A 109 49.15 -27.42 10.42
N ALA A 110 49.72 -28.59 10.74
CA ALA A 110 51.10 -28.71 11.18
C ALA A 110 52.06 -28.48 10.01
N LEU A 111 52.37 -27.22 9.72
CA LEU A 111 53.26 -26.81 8.64
C LEU A 111 54.69 -27.36 8.74
N SER A 112 55.09 -27.82 9.94
CA SER A 112 56.39 -28.46 10.20
C SER A 112 56.56 -29.82 9.53
N GLU A 113 55.46 -30.49 9.18
CA GLU A 113 55.49 -31.81 8.53
C GLU A 113 55.46 -31.71 6.99
N VAL A 114 55.24 -30.50 6.46
CA VAL A 114 54.85 -30.26 5.06
C VAL A 114 55.97 -29.61 4.25
N SER A 115 56.97 -28.95 4.88
CA SER A 115 57.93 -28.12 4.14
C SER A 115 59.39 -28.28 4.59
N SER A 116 60.31 -28.24 3.62
CA SER A 116 61.77 -28.15 3.81
C SER A 116 62.26 -26.70 4.01
N LEU A 117 61.35 -25.78 4.28
CA LEU A 117 61.60 -24.33 4.27
C LEU A 117 62.21 -23.84 5.58
N ALA A 118 62.86 -22.68 5.50
CA ALA A 118 63.46 -22.02 6.65
C ALA A 118 62.38 -21.58 7.67
N VAL A 119 62.59 -21.95 8.93
CA VAL A 119 61.73 -21.55 10.05
C VAL A 119 62.37 -20.40 10.81
N VAL A 120 61.65 -19.29 10.96
CA VAL A 120 62.11 -18.09 11.65
C VAL A 120 61.41 -17.99 13.01
N ASN A 121 62.17 -17.77 14.08
CA ASN A 121 61.63 -17.48 15.41
C ASN A 121 61.22 -16.01 15.48
N LEU A 122 59.94 -15.75 15.78
CA LEU A 122 59.40 -14.39 15.82
C LEU A 122 59.65 -13.67 17.15
N ASN A 123 59.81 -14.42 18.26
CA ASN A 123 60.06 -13.89 19.60
C ASN A 123 61.27 -14.59 20.25
N SER A 124 61.93 -13.90 21.19
CA SER A 124 63.01 -14.41 22.04
C SER A 124 62.63 -15.63 22.87
N ASP A 125 61.33 -15.81 23.10
CA ASP A 125 60.79 -16.80 24.05
C ASP A 125 60.57 -18.17 23.39
N GLY A 126 60.87 -18.30 22.09
CA GLY A 126 60.89 -19.58 21.35
C GLY A 126 59.52 -20.19 20.99
N ILE A 127 58.42 -19.57 21.40
CA ILE A 127 57.06 -20.15 21.28
C ILE A 127 56.38 -19.81 19.93
N SER A 128 56.76 -18.74 19.25
CA SER A 128 56.14 -18.32 17.97
C SER A 128 57.10 -18.49 16.80
N LYS A 129 56.82 -19.46 15.92
CA LYS A 129 57.58 -19.76 14.69
C LYS A 129 56.79 -19.31 13.46
N ALA A 130 57.48 -18.85 12.42
CA ALA A 130 56.91 -18.60 11.11
C ALA A 130 57.71 -19.32 10.01
N PHE A 131 57.02 -19.74 8.96
CA PHE A 131 57.63 -20.36 7.78
C PHE A 131 57.93 -19.28 6.76
N LEU A 132 59.18 -19.21 6.32
CA LEU A 132 59.66 -18.20 5.40
C LEU A 132 59.86 -18.79 4.01
N LEU A 133 59.16 -18.23 3.02
CA LEU A 133 59.41 -18.43 1.60
C LEU A 133 60.40 -17.34 1.14
N GLN A 134 61.61 -17.71 0.70
CA GLN A 134 62.68 -16.76 0.35
C GLN A 134 62.96 -16.68 -1.15
N ARG A 135 62.82 -17.77 -1.89
CA ARG A 135 63.15 -17.87 -3.32
C ARG A 135 61.89 -17.81 -4.17
N ASP A 136 62.02 -17.28 -5.39
CA ASP A 136 60.88 -17.10 -6.29
C ASP A 136 60.40 -18.49 -6.69
N GLY A 137 59.12 -18.77 -6.48
CA GLY A 137 58.55 -20.12 -6.66
C GLY A 137 58.68 -21.02 -5.43
N ASP A 138 59.20 -20.55 -4.28
CA ASP A 138 59.04 -21.27 -3.01
C ASP A 138 57.55 -21.38 -2.69
N PHE A 139 57.08 -22.59 -2.37
CA PHE A 139 55.71 -22.84 -1.97
C PHE A 139 55.59 -23.86 -0.84
N ILE A 140 54.49 -23.80 -0.13
CA ILE A 140 53.98 -24.91 0.68
C ILE A 140 52.72 -25.46 0.03
N SER A 141 52.58 -26.78 0.01
CA SER A 141 51.37 -27.45 -0.49
C SER A 141 50.92 -28.47 0.52
N PHE A 142 49.65 -28.43 0.93
CA PHE A 142 49.07 -29.40 1.84
C PHE A 142 47.63 -29.66 1.48
N ASP A 143 47.18 -30.86 1.85
CA ASP A 143 45.81 -31.27 1.76
C ASP A 143 45.13 -31.04 3.11
N ALA A 144 43.99 -30.36 3.12
CA ALA A 144 43.24 -30.08 4.33
C ALA A 144 41.73 -30.13 4.11
N ASP A 145 41.01 -30.71 5.07
CA ASP A 145 39.55 -30.68 5.10
C ASP A 145 39.10 -29.38 5.77
N PHE A 146 38.43 -28.50 5.02
CA PHE A 146 37.86 -27.26 5.55
C PHE A 146 36.67 -26.77 4.73
N SER A 147 35.73 -26.08 5.38
CA SER A 147 34.78 -25.19 4.67
C SER A 147 35.23 -23.73 4.73
N ALA A 148 36.10 -23.39 5.69
CA ALA A 148 36.84 -22.13 5.71
C ALA A 148 38.28 -22.33 6.18
N LEU A 149 39.22 -21.71 5.46
CA LEU A 149 40.65 -21.72 5.74
C LEU A 149 41.09 -20.32 6.16
N GLU A 150 41.67 -20.20 7.34
CA GLU A 150 42.32 -18.99 7.80
C GLU A 150 43.85 -19.14 7.68
N ILE A 151 44.49 -18.27 6.92
CA ILE A 151 45.93 -18.17 6.79
C ILE A 151 46.39 -16.87 7.44
N VAL A 152 47.25 -16.97 8.45
CA VAL A 152 47.81 -15.82 9.14
C VAL A 152 49.22 -15.56 8.61
N PHE A 153 49.38 -14.45 7.90
CA PHE A 153 50.69 -13.98 7.43
C PHE A 153 51.29 -12.96 8.40
N LEU A 154 52.62 -12.90 8.48
CA LEU A 154 53.30 -11.73 9.05
C LEU A 154 53.53 -10.72 7.93
N SER A 155 52.72 -9.67 7.93
CA SER A 155 52.88 -8.52 7.03
C SER A 155 53.92 -7.55 7.59
N GLY A 156 54.69 -6.89 6.73
CA GLY A 156 55.76 -5.99 7.16
C GLY A 156 56.42 -5.25 5.99
N THR A 157 57.44 -4.45 6.30
CA THR A 157 58.09 -3.59 5.29
C THR A 157 58.89 -4.38 4.26
N PHE A 158 59.28 -5.62 4.54
CA PHE A 158 59.98 -6.51 3.60
C PHE A 158 59.09 -7.59 2.97
N ALA A 159 57.78 -7.56 3.25
CA ALA A 159 56.87 -8.60 2.79
C ALA A 159 56.47 -8.43 1.30
N GLY A 160 56.47 -9.54 0.56
CA GLY A 160 56.05 -9.62 -0.84
C GLY A 160 54.57 -9.97 -1.02
N LYS A 161 54.21 -10.32 -2.26
CA LYS A 161 52.90 -10.88 -2.57
C LYS A 161 52.93 -12.40 -2.45
N ALA A 162 51.91 -12.96 -1.81
CA ALA A 162 51.69 -14.40 -1.73
C ALA A 162 50.54 -14.79 -2.65
N GLN A 163 50.72 -15.84 -3.44
CA GLN A 163 49.65 -16.50 -4.16
C GLN A 163 49.16 -17.68 -3.34
N VAL A 164 47.87 -17.71 -3.03
CA VAL A 164 47.22 -18.86 -2.41
C VAL A 164 46.32 -19.48 -3.47
N THR A 165 46.56 -20.75 -3.76
CA THR A 165 45.74 -21.57 -4.65
C THR A 165 45.04 -22.62 -3.81
N VAL A 166 43.73 -22.72 -3.94
CA VAL A 166 42.91 -23.76 -3.30
C VAL A 166 42.21 -24.53 -4.41
N ASP A 167 42.60 -25.78 -4.62
CA ASP A 167 42.27 -26.56 -5.80
C ASP A 167 42.73 -25.82 -7.08
N ASP A 168 41.79 -25.31 -7.88
CA ASP A 168 42.06 -24.50 -9.09
C ASP A 168 41.89 -22.98 -8.86
N ASP A 169 41.36 -22.56 -7.70
CA ASP A 169 41.05 -21.16 -7.40
C ASP A 169 42.31 -20.41 -6.91
N GLN A 170 42.77 -19.41 -7.66
CA GLN A 170 43.99 -18.65 -7.35
C GLN A 170 43.67 -17.24 -6.82
N HIS A 171 44.28 -16.87 -5.70
CA HIS A 171 44.17 -15.55 -5.09
C HIS A 171 45.56 -14.97 -4.78
N VAL A 172 45.81 -13.72 -5.16
CA VAL A 172 47.07 -13.02 -4.87
C VAL A 172 46.86 -11.97 -3.79
N PHE A 173 47.63 -12.05 -2.72
CA PHE A 173 47.55 -11.16 -1.57
C PHE A 173 48.82 -10.34 -1.42
N ASP A 174 48.67 -9.01 -1.35
CA ASP A 174 49.76 -8.11 -0.99
C ASP A 174 49.92 -8.07 0.54
N LEU A 175 51.10 -8.48 1.03
CA LEU A 175 51.41 -8.57 2.46
C LEU A 175 52.23 -7.38 2.96
N TYR A 176 52.43 -6.34 2.14
CA TYR A 176 53.10 -5.14 2.61
C TYR A 176 52.32 -4.43 3.73
N SER A 177 53.03 -4.04 4.78
CA SER A 177 52.54 -3.16 5.84
C SER A 177 53.68 -2.29 6.35
N PRO A 178 53.46 -0.99 6.66
CA PRO A 178 54.50 -0.13 7.23
C PRO A 178 54.93 -0.54 8.66
N VAL A 179 54.15 -1.39 9.32
CA VAL A 179 54.45 -1.98 10.63
C VAL A 179 54.25 -3.48 10.59
N ASN A 180 55.07 -4.22 11.34
CA ASN A 180 54.94 -5.68 11.41
C ASN A 180 53.63 -6.05 12.11
N THR A 181 52.74 -6.73 11.40
CA THR A 181 51.40 -7.09 11.90
C THR A 181 50.97 -8.44 11.39
N PHE A 182 50.24 -9.19 12.21
CA PHE A 182 49.56 -10.41 11.76
C PHE A 182 48.36 -10.06 10.89
N LYS A 183 48.33 -10.60 9.66
CA LYS A 183 47.28 -10.39 8.69
C LYS A 183 46.55 -11.72 8.44
N PRO A 184 45.40 -11.95 9.10
CA PRO A 184 44.58 -13.12 8.82
C PRO A 184 43.87 -12.94 7.48
N ILE A 185 43.90 -13.97 6.66
CA ILE A 185 43.17 -14.08 5.39
C ILE A 185 42.26 -15.30 5.51
N VAL A 186 40.95 -15.09 5.32
CA VAL A 186 39.95 -16.16 5.36
C VAL A 186 39.48 -16.48 3.95
N ILE A 187 39.69 -17.72 3.52
CA ILE A 187 39.21 -18.28 2.26
C ILE A 187 38.06 -19.24 2.58
N ASN A 188 36.87 -18.96 2.09
CA ASN A 188 35.68 -19.79 2.33
C ASN A 188 35.40 -20.66 1.09
N LYS A 189 35.44 -21.98 1.23
CA LYS A 189 34.93 -22.96 0.25
C LYS A 189 33.55 -23.41 0.74
N ARG A 190 32.51 -22.66 0.33
CA ARG A 190 31.10 -22.88 0.73
C ARG A 190 30.22 -23.38 -0.42
N PHE A 191 30.81 -24.00 -1.43
CA PHE A 191 30.08 -24.32 -2.65
C PHE A 191 30.35 -25.76 -3.10
N VAL A 192 29.32 -26.60 -3.01
CA VAL A 192 29.30 -27.92 -3.65
C VAL A 192 28.64 -27.75 -5.02
N PRO A 193 29.31 -28.06 -6.14
CA PRO A 193 28.66 -28.17 -7.44
C PRO A 193 27.45 -29.10 -7.32
N GLY A 194 26.27 -28.54 -7.49
CA GLY A 194 25.04 -29.20 -7.09
C GLY A 194 23.86 -28.67 -7.88
N GLN A 195 22.86 -29.53 -8.02
CA GLN A 195 21.57 -29.13 -8.54
C GLN A 195 20.86 -28.28 -7.48
N ASP A 196 20.51 -27.06 -7.85
CA ASP A 196 19.70 -26.17 -7.05
C ASP A 196 18.33 -26.01 -7.68
N VAL A 197 17.30 -25.90 -6.84
CA VAL A 197 15.91 -25.69 -7.25
C VAL A 197 15.42 -24.40 -6.62
N LYS A 198 15.06 -23.42 -7.46
CA LYS A 198 14.47 -22.15 -7.05
C LYS A 198 13.09 -21.97 -7.63
N THR A 199 12.14 -21.61 -6.78
CA THR A 199 10.78 -21.29 -7.20
C THR A 199 10.56 -19.78 -7.14
N VAL A 200 10.15 -19.21 -8.27
CA VAL A 200 9.90 -17.78 -8.45
C VAL A 200 8.42 -17.58 -8.71
N THR A 201 7.75 -16.73 -7.94
CA THR A 201 6.31 -16.51 -8.14
C THR A 201 6.11 -15.59 -9.33
N LEU A 202 5.32 -16.03 -10.32
CA LEU A 202 5.03 -15.26 -11.52
C LEU A 202 3.80 -14.36 -11.32
N PRO A 203 3.70 -13.24 -12.05
CA PRO A 203 2.49 -12.41 -12.00
C PRO A 203 1.26 -13.16 -12.51
N GLN A 204 0.11 -12.86 -11.90
CA GLN A 204 -1.21 -13.24 -12.42
C GLN A 204 -1.65 -12.30 -13.54
N LEU A 205 -0.82 -12.18 -14.57
CA LEU A 205 -1.02 -11.36 -15.76
C LEU A 205 -0.63 -12.19 -16.99
N LYS A 206 -0.93 -11.67 -18.19
CA LYS A 206 -0.42 -12.27 -19.42
C LYS A 206 1.10 -12.07 -19.51
N ILE A 207 1.87 -13.16 -19.52
CA ILE A 207 3.30 -13.13 -19.80
C ILE A 207 3.52 -13.48 -21.28
N LYS A 208 4.21 -12.61 -22.02
CA LYS A 208 4.64 -12.83 -23.41
C LYS A 208 6.02 -13.47 -23.48
N GLY A 209 6.91 -13.15 -22.54
CA GLY A 209 8.26 -13.71 -22.51
C GLY A 209 8.84 -13.82 -21.11
N LEU A 210 9.86 -14.66 -20.97
CA LEU A 210 10.68 -14.81 -19.76
C LEU A 210 12.14 -14.71 -20.14
N LEU A 211 12.95 -14.12 -19.28
CA LEU A 211 14.39 -14.04 -19.44
C LEU A 211 15.04 -14.39 -18.10
N LEU A 212 15.94 -15.36 -18.10
CA LEU A 212 16.77 -15.68 -16.94
C LEU A 212 18.23 -15.38 -17.31
N HIS A 213 18.88 -14.47 -16.60
CA HIS A 213 20.29 -14.15 -16.86
C HIS A 213 21.07 -13.93 -15.57
N SER A 214 22.39 -14.14 -15.60
CA SER A 214 23.26 -13.77 -14.48
C SER A 214 23.43 -12.25 -14.42
N ILE A 215 23.60 -11.71 -13.20
CA ILE A 215 24.02 -10.32 -12.99
C ILE A 215 25.45 -10.11 -13.53
N ASP A 216 26.32 -11.11 -13.33
CA ASP A 216 27.66 -11.13 -13.92
C ASP A 216 27.66 -12.05 -15.14
N LEU A 217 27.72 -11.47 -16.34
CA LEU A 217 27.65 -12.22 -17.59
C LEU A 217 28.84 -13.18 -17.80
N THR A 218 29.91 -13.04 -17.01
CA THR A 218 31.04 -14.00 -17.00
C THR A 218 30.70 -15.30 -16.25
N HIS A 219 29.64 -15.29 -15.44
CA HIS A 219 29.15 -16.44 -14.71
C HIS A 219 28.09 -17.17 -15.53
N THR A 220 28.35 -18.44 -15.81
CA THR A 220 27.45 -19.31 -16.56
C THR A 220 26.83 -20.36 -15.66
N PHE A 221 25.57 -20.71 -15.92
CA PHE A 221 24.89 -21.83 -15.26
C PHE A 221 24.38 -22.82 -16.31
N LYS A 222 24.20 -24.08 -15.90
CA LYS A 222 23.53 -25.09 -16.71
C LYS A 222 22.11 -25.28 -16.19
N LEU A 223 21.11 -24.94 -16.99
CA LEU A 223 19.73 -25.29 -16.65
C LEU A 223 19.49 -26.78 -16.89
N ASN A 224 18.91 -27.44 -15.89
CA ASN A 224 18.50 -28.84 -15.97
C ASN A 224 17.01 -28.92 -16.34
N SER A 225 16.18 -28.10 -15.68
CA SER A 225 14.77 -27.96 -16.02
C SER A 225 14.28 -26.55 -15.71
N LEU A 226 13.28 -26.12 -16.45
CA LEU A 226 12.59 -24.86 -16.23
C LEU A 226 11.11 -25.11 -16.45
N GLU A 227 10.32 -25.08 -15.37
CA GLU A 227 8.92 -25.46 -15.41
C GLU A 227 8.03 -24.34 -14.89
N MET A 228 6.96 -24.02 -15.63
CA MET A 228 5.86 -23.25 -15.07
C MET A 228 4.95 -24.16 -14.26
N VAL A 229 4.88 -23.93 -12.96
CA VAL A 229 4.06 -24.66 -12.00
C VAL A 229 2.77 -23.90 -11.74
N TYR A 230 1.64 -24.54 -12.02
CA TYR A 230 0.29 -24.07 -11.72
C TYR A 230 -0.35 -24.96 -10.64
N SER A 231 -1.47 -24.52 -10.08
CA SER A 231 -2.22 -25.31 -9.08
C SER A 231 -2.72 -26.66 -9.60
N ASN A 232 -2.84 -26.84 -10.91
CA ASN A 232 -3.37 -28.05 -11.55
C ASN A 232 -2.40 -28.74 -12.51
N GLY A 233 -1.09 -28.44 -12.43
CA GLY A 233 -0.08 -29.13 -13.23
C GLY A 233 1.14 -28.27 -13.57
N ARG A 234 2.10 -28.89 -14.25
CA ARG A 234 3.39 -28.30 -14.64
C ARG A 234 3.49 -28.21 -16.16
N THR A 235 4.15 -27.18 -16.68
CA THR A 235 4.41 -27.00 -18.11
C THR A 235 5.90 -26.72 -18.30
N PRO A 236 6.68 -27.67 -18.87
CA PRO A 236 8.10 -27.46 -19.10
C PRO A 236 8.32 -26.47 -20.24
N LEU A 237 9.28 -25.57 -20.07
CA LEU A 237 9.77 -24.68 -21.12
C LEU A 237 10.92 -25.37 -21.86
N GLN A 238 10.87 -25.36 -23.19
CA GLN A 238 11.86 -26.05 -24.03
C GLN A 238 13.10 -25.17 -24.21
N PHE A 239 14.29 -25.72 -23.95
CA PHE A 239 15.59 -25.07 -24.16
C PHE A 239 16.68 -26.13 -24.40
N ASP A 240 17.84 -25.69 -24.90
CA ASP A 240 19.01 -26.56 -25.10
C ASP A 240 19.68 -26.86 -23.75
N GLN A 241 19.41 -28.06 -23.20
CA GLN A 241 19.96 -28.53 -21.92
C GLN A 241 21.48 -28.81 -21.97
N SER A 242 22.09 -28.82 -23.16
CA SER A 242 23.50 -29.20 -23.33
C SER A 242 24.48 -28.05 -23.11
N LYS A 243 24.01 -26.80 -23.04
CA LYS A 243 24.86 -25.60 -23.02
C LYS A 243 24.79 -24.85 -21.69
N PHE A 244 25.96 -24.47 -21.19
CA PHE A 244 26.10 -23.41 -20.21
C PHE A 244 25.78 -22.08 -20.88
N SER A 245 24.95 -21.26 -20.24
CA SER A 245 24.64 -19.91 -20.72
C SER A 245 24.66 -18.93 -19.56
N SER A 246 25.01 -17.68 -19.85
CA SER A 246 24.82 -16.56 -18.92
C SER A 246 23.43 -15.92 -19.05
N SER A 247 22.66 -16.27 -20.10
CA SER A 247 21.32 -15.75 -20.36
C SER A 247 20.46 -16.71 -21.20
N ILE A 248 19.20 -16.91 -20.82
CA ILE A 248 18.24 -17.78 -21.51
C ILE A 248 16.89 -17.07 -21.58
N GLY A 249 16.42 -16.80 -22.80
CA GLY A 249 15.17 -16.12 -23.08
C GLY A 249 14.13 -17.04 -23.73
N PHE A 250 12.87 -16.81 -23.40
CA PHE A 250 11.70 -17.51 -23.91
C PHE A 250 10.71 -16.46 -24.43
N GLY A 251 10.30 -16.60 -25.69
CA GLY A 251 9.21 -15.81 -26.28
C GLY A 251 7.92 -16.63 -26.38
N ASP A 252 6.80 -15.93 -26.59
CA ASP A 252 5.48 -16.49 -26.86
C ASP A 252 5.00 -17.57 -25.87
N ILE A 253 5.16 -17.28 -24.57
CA ILE A 253 4.74 -18.19 -23.51
C ILE A 253 3.21 -18.26 -23.46
N GLU A 254 2.65 -19.42 -23.82
CA GLU A 254 1.22 -19.68 -23.65
C GLU A 254 0.88 -19.97 -22.19
N GLN A 255 0.66 -18.91 -21.41
CA GLN A 255 0.18 -19.04 -20.03
C GLN A 255 -1.29 -19.49 -20.01
N LYS A 256 -1.62 -20.41 -19.08
CA LYS A 256 -3.02 -20.83 -18.87
C LYS A 256 -3.88 -19.60 -18.56
N LYS A 257 -4.96 -19.38 -19.31
CA LYS A 257 -5.96 -18.33 -19.04
C LYS A 257 -7.30 -18.95 -18.68
N GLN A 258 -7.99 -18.37 -17.71
CA GLN A 258 -9.33 -18.75 -17.31
C GLN A 258 -10.31 -17.63 -17.66
N LEU A 259 -11.27 -17.95 -18.52
CA LEU A 259 -12.41 -17.06 -18.80
C LEU A 259 -13.42 -17.06 -17.65
N PHE A 260 -13.50 -18.19 -16.93
CA PHE A 260 -14.53 -18.43 -15.92
C PHE A 260 -13.90 -18.59 -14.55
N HIS A 261 -13.76 -17.46 -13.84
CA HIS A 261 -13.51 -17.46 -12.39
C HIS A 261 -14.81 -17.05 -11.68
N PRO A 262 -15.32 -17.81 -10.69
CA PRO A 262 -16.65 -17.55 -10.10
C PRO A 262 -16.84 -16.12 -9.59
N VAL A 263 -15.82 -15.59 -8.89
CA VAL A 263 -15.84 -14.22 -8.36
C VAL A 263 -15.90 -13.19 -9.49
N LEU A 264 -15.09 -13.40 -10.54
CA LEU A 264 -15.03 -12.48 -11.68
C LEU A 264 -16.34 -12.47 -12.45
N VAL A 265 -16.93 -13.64 -12.71
CA VAL A 265 -18.24 -13.77 -13.36
C VAL A 265 -19.33 -13.06 -12.55
N CYS A 266 -19.33 -13.21 -11.22
CA CYS A 266 -20.27 -12.48 -10.35
C CYS A 266 -20.09 -10.96 -10.48
N ILE A 267 -18.86 -10.45 -10.47
CA ILE A 267 -18.57 -9.01 -10.65
C ILE A 267 -19.10 -8.54 -12.01
N GLN A 268 -18.82 -9.27 -13.09
CA GLN A 268 -19.23 -8.94 -14.45
C GLN A 268 -20.76 -8.95 -14.60
N LEU A 269 -21.45 -9.92 -13.98
CA LEU A 269 -22.91 -9.97 -13.92
C LEU A 269 -23.48 -8.74 -13.20
N LEU A 270 -22.95 -8.39 -12.03
CA LEU A 270 -23.41 -7.24 -11.26
C LEU A 270 -23.18 -5.92 -12.01
N LEU A 271 -22.04 -5.76 -12.68
CA LEU A 271 -21.74 -4.59 -13.49
C LEU A 271 -22.68 -4.48 -14.70
N ALA A 272 -22.94 -5.59 -15.40
CA ALA A 272 -23.89 -5.62 -16.50
C ALA A 272 -25.32 -5.29 -16.04
N LEU A 273 -25.74 -5.79 -14.86
CA LEU A 273 -27.03 -5.44 -14.26
C LEU A 273 -27.10 -3.95 -13.91
N LEU A 274 -26.04 -3.38 -13.34
CA LEU A 274 -25.98 -1.96 -13.01
C LEU A 274 -26.09 -1.09 -14.27
N ILE A 275 -25.29 -1.38 -15.30
CA ILE A 275 -25.30 -0.62 -16.57
C ILE A 275 -26.66 -0.77 -17.26
N SER A 276 -27.25 -1.97 -17.26
CA SER A 276 -28.58 -2.22 -17.81
C SER A 276 -29.65 -1.43 -17.05
N TRP A 277 -29.60 -1.40 -15.72
CA TRP A 277 -30.50 -0.61 -14.89
C TRP A 277 -30.34 0.88 -15.13
N LEU A 278 -29.12 1.42 -15.17
CA LEU A 278 -28.87 2.83 -15.48
C LEU A 278 -29.37 3.20 -16.89
N SER A 279 -29.18 2.31 -17.87
CA SER A 279 -29.69 2.49 -19.24
C SER A 279 -31.21 2.50 -19.28
N TYR A 280 -31.86 1.61 -18.52
CA TYR A 280 -33.32 1.58 -18.37
C TYR A 280 -33.85 2.88 -17.73
N GLU A 281 -33.16 3.36 -16.70
CA GLU A 281 -33.48 4.60 -16.01
C GLU A 281 -33.38 5.79 -16.98
N LEU A 282 -32.26 5.89 -17.70
CA LEU A 282 -32.05 6.95 -18.69
C LEU A 282 -33.14 6.91 -19.77
N ALA A 283 -33.36 5.75 -20.40
CA ALA A 283 -34.40 5.58 -21.43
C ALA A 283 -35.81 5.88 -20.90
N GLY A 284 -36.06 5.66 -19.61
CA GLY A 284 -37.32 5.95 -18.94
C GLY A 284 -37.52 7.41 -18.52
N LEU A 285 -36.53 8.29 -18.68
CA LEU A 285 -36.59 9.67 -18.19
C LEU A 285 -37.74 10.47 -18.82
N LYS A 286 -37.88 10.38 -20.15
CA LYS A 286 -38.97 11.01 -20.92
C LYS A 286 -40.36 10.71 -20.33
N ARG A 287 -40.62 9.43 -20.04
CA ARG A 287 -41.89 8.98 -19.47
C ARG A 287 -42.11 9.49 -18.05
N ARG A 288 -41.05 9.58 -17.24
CA ARG A 288 -41.15 10.03 -15.83
C ARG A 288 -41.40 11.52 -15.70
N LEU A 289 -40.86 12.30 -16.64
CA LEU A 289 -41.15 13.73 -16.73
C LEU A 289 -42.50 14.02 -17.39
N ALA A 290 -43.23 12.99 -17.84
CA ALA A 290 -44.49 13.11 -18.58
C ALA A 290 -44.37 13.97 -19.85
N LEU A 291 -43.25 13.85 -20.58
CA LEU A 291 -42.96 14.64 -21.78
C LEU A 291 -43.09 13.81 -23.06
N THR A 292 -43.56 14.43 -24.13
CA THR A 292 -43.92 13.80 -25.41
C THR A 292 -42.72 13.56 -26.33
N ASP A 293 -41.62 14.29 -26.16
CA ASP A 293 -40.39 14.18 -26.95
C ASP A 293 -39.12 14.48 -26.13
N TRP A 294 -37.95 14.12 -26.67
CA TRP A 294 -36.66 14.30 -25.99
C TRP A 294 -36.15 15.75 -25.98
N ARG A 295 -36.56 16.62 -26.91
CA ARG A 295 -36.21 18.05 -26.88
C ARG A 295 -36.90 18.74 -25.71
N SER A 296 -38.16 18.39 -25.46
CA SER A 296 -38.89 18.85 -24.26
C SER A 296 -38.21 18.37 -22.97
N VAL A 297 -37.70 17.13 -22.94
CA VAL A 297 -36.92 16.62 -21.79
C VAL A 297 -35.68 17.45 -21.56
N LEU A 298 -34.89 17.70 -22.60
CA LEU A 298 -33.68 18.52 -22.50
C LEU A 298 -34.02 19.94 -22.04
N THR A 299 -35.08 20.54 -22.54
CA THR A 299 -35.52 21.89 -22.14
C THR A 299 -35.96 21.92 -20.67
N CYS A 300 -36.76 20.95 -20.24
CA CYS A 300 -37.21 20.83 -18.86
C CYS A 300 -36.04 20.63 -17.88
N VAL A 301 -35.17 19.66 -18.18
CA VAL A 301 -34.02 19.30 -17.34
C VAL A 301 -33.01 20.44 -17.32
N PHE A 302 -32.48 20.85 -18.49
CA PHE A 302 -31.38 21.80 -18.53
C PHE A 302 -31.83 23.22 -18.26
N VAL A 303 -32.92 23.70 -18.87
CA VAL A 303 -33.33 25.11 -18.79
C VAL A 303 -34.23 25.35 -17.57
N GLN A 304 -35.35 24.65 -17.46
CA GLN A 304 -36.34 24.93 -16.40
C GLN A 304 -35.81 24.58 -15.01
N GLN A 305 -35.11 23.45 -14.86
CA GLN A 305 -34.49 23.06 -13.58
C GLN A 305 -33.08 23.64 -13.38
N ARG A 306 -32.60 24.48 -14.32
CA ARG A 306 -31.26 25.08 -14.32
C ARG A 306 -30.12 24.05 -14.16
N LEU A 307 -30.32 22.80 -14.60
CA LEU A 307 -29.30 21.75 -14.47
C LEU A 307 -28.08 22.01 -15.37
N TRP A 308 -28.17 22.93 -16.35
CA TRP A 308 -26.98 23.36 -17.09
C TRP A 308 -25.88 23.90 -16.16
N ILE A 309 -26.24 24.56 -15.05
CA ILE A 309 -25.28 25.07 -14.05
C ILE A 309 -24.55 23.90 -13.36
N PHE A 310 -25.28 22.83 -13.02
CA PHE A 310 -24.67 21.61 -12.50
C PHE A 310 -23.63 21.06 -13.47
N TRP A 311 -23.98 20.95 -14.76
CA TRP A 311 -23.07 20.41 -15.77
C TRP A 311 -21.85 21.31 -16.01
N VAL A 312 -22.00 22.63 -15.95
CA VAL A 312 -20.86 23.56 -16.01
C VAL A 312 -19.91 23.32 -14.84
N PHE A 313 -20.41 23.29 -13.60
CA PHE A 313 -19.57 22.99 -12.44
C PHE A 313 -18.94 21.60 -12.53
N PHE A 314 -19.68 20.61 -13.01
CA PHE A 314 -19.22 19.24 -13.15
C PHE A 314 -18.09 19.11 -14.17
N LEU A 315 -18.27 19.70 -15.35
CA LEU A 315 -17.27 19.66 -16.42
C LEU A 315 -16.01 20.45 -16.04
N VAL A 316 -16.14 21.61 -15.40
CA VAL A 316 -15.00 22.39 -14.90
C VAL A 316 -14.24 21.61 -13.84
N SER A 317 -14.93 21.06 -12.84
CA SER A 317 -14.30 20.25 -11.78
C SER A 317 -13.60 19.02 -12.37
N THR A 318 -14.29 18.30 -13.24
CA THR A 318 -13.73 17.10 -13.91
C THR A 318 -12.52 17.46 -14.75
N GLY A 319 -12.56 18.57 -15.50
CA GLY A 319 -11.45 19.05 -16.32
C GLY A 319 -10.21 19.33 -15.46
N VAL A 320 -10.35 20.11 -14.38
CA VAL A 320 -9.23 20.44 -13.51
C VAL A 320 -8.70 19.23 -12.76
N PHE A 321 -9.56 18.36 -12.21
CA PHE A 321 -9.11 17.13 -11.55
C PHE A 321 -8.45 16.15 -12.53
N SER A 322 -8.86 16.15 -13.79
CA SER A 322 -8.20 15.35 -14.84
C SER A 322 -6.79 15.84 -15.15
N LEU A 323 -6.48 17.14 -14.99
CA LEU A 323 -5.11 17.65 -15.12
C LEU A 323 -4.18 17.03 -14.06
N TRP A 324 -4.66 16.87 -12.83
CA TRP A 324 -3.92 16.14 -11.79
C TRP A 324 -3.67 14.68 -12.20
N LEU A 325 -4.68 13.99 -12.72
CA LEU A 325 -4.54 12.59 -13.17
C LEU A 325 -3.58 12.46 -14.36
N MET A 326 -3.56 13.42 -15.27
CA MET A 326 -2.64 13.44 -16.40
C MET A 326 -1.18 13.66 -15.96
N ALA A 327 -0.97 14.54 -14.97
CA ALA A 327 0.35 14.78 -14.40
C ALA A 327 0.91 13.56 -13.69
N TYR A 328 0.10 12.91 -12.86
CA TYR A 328 0.51 11.78 -12.03
C TYR A 328 -0.04 10.46 -12.59
N TRP A 329 -0.07 10.30 -13.91
CA TRP A 329 -0.66 9.12 -14.53
C TRP A 329 0.08 7.83 -14.11
N PRO A 330 -0.62 6.70 -13.87
CA PRO A 330 -2.07 6.46 -13.95
C PRO A 330 -2.85 6.78 -12.65
N GLY A 331 -2.24 7.49 -11.72
CA GLY A 331 -2.74 7.76 -10.38
C GLY A 331 -1.59 7.68 -9.38
N THR A 332 -1.89 7.79 -8.10
CA THR A 332 -0.89 7.76 -7.04
C THR A 332 -1.18 6.59 -6.11
N MET A 333 -0.16 5.80 -5.79
CA MET A 333 -0.31 4.61 -4.95
C MET A 333 0.71 4.63 -3.83
N THR A 334 0.30 4.12 -2.67
CA THR A 334 1.23 3.76 -1.59
C THR A 334 1.25 2.26 -1.35
N ASN A 335 2.05 1.79 -0.40
CA ASN A 335 2.04 0.39 0.04
C ASN A 335 0.62 -0.17 0.30
N ASP A 336 -0.26 0.60 0.96
CA ASP A 336 -1.67 0.22 1.16
C ASP A 336 -2.42 0.03 -0.17
N SER A 337 -2.15 0.88 -1.16
CA SER A 337 -2.77 0.80 -2.47
C SER A 337 -2.26 -0.40 -3.27
N PHE A 338 -0.96 -0.72 -3.14
CA PHE A 338 -0.36 -1.89 -3.79
C PHE A 338 -0.93 -3.19 -3.28
N ASP A 339 -1.06 -3.36 -1.96
CA ASP A 339 -1.74 -4.52 -1.37
C ASP A 339 -3.14 -4.69 -1.96
N GLN A 340 -3.96 -3.63 -1.96
CA GLN A 340 -5.32 -3.69 -2.50
C GLN A 340 -5.36 -3.96 -4.01
N TRP A 341 -4.38 -3.47 -4.77
CA TRP A 341 -4.22 -3.76 -6.19
C TRP A 341 -3.76 -5.21 -6.46
N VAL A 342 -2.95 -5.79 -5.58
CA VAL A 342 -2.62 -7.21 -5.64
C VAL A 342 -3.88 -8.05 -5.38
N GLN A 343 -4.61 -7.75 -4.31
CA GLN A 343 -5.82 -8.48 -3.94
C GLN A 343 -6.89 -8.46 -5.05
N GLN A 344 -7.05 -7.35 -5.77
CA GLN A 344 -8.00 -7.29 -6.89
C GLN A 344 -7.55 -8.18 -8.06
N LYS A 345 -6.26 -8.17 -8.42
CA LYS A 345 -5.73 -8.97 -9.53
C LYS A 345 -5.74 -10.45 -9.22
N THR A 346 -5.43 -10.82 -7.97
CA THR A 346 -5.41 -12.21 -7.56
C THR A 346 -6.78 -12.76 -7.19
N LEU A 347 -7.77 -11.88 -7.00
CA LEU A 347 -9.07 -12.18 -6.39
C LEU A 347 -8.93 -12.89 -5.03
N THR A 348 -7.80 -12.67 -4.35
CA THR A 348 -7.55 -13.15 -2.99
C THR A 348 -7.60 -12.00 -2.03
N PHE A 349 -8.69 -11.93 -1.27
CA PHE A 349 -8.97 -10.80 -0.40
C PHE A 349 -8.60 -11.08 1.05
N SER A 350 -8.08 -10.07 1.75
CA SER A 350 -7.93 -10.02 3.20
C SER A 350 -8.66 -8.80 3.76
N ASN A 351 -8.92 -8.78 5.06
CA ASN A 351 -9.60 -7.68 5.74
C ASN A 351 -8.65 -6.83 6.59
N TRP A 352 -7.33 -6.90 6.32
CA TRP A 352 -6.34 -6.01 6.91
C TRP A 352 -6.75 -4.55 6.67
N HIS A 353 -6.93 -4.22 5.38
CA HIS A 353 -7.80 -3.14 4.95
C HIS A 353 -9.18 -3.70 4.62
N PRO A 354 -10.26 -2.90 4.71
CA PRO A 354 -11.60 -3.39 4.37
C PRO A 354 -11.64 -3.92 2.93
N TYR A 355 -11.90 -5.22 2.81
CA TYR A 355 -11.80 -5.94 1.53
C TYR A 355 -12.75 -5.42 0.45
N ILE A 356 -13.81 -4.71 0.85
CA ILE A 356 -14.77 -4.04 -0.04
C ILE A 356 -14.11 -2.99 -0.93
N TYR A 357 -13.03 -2.38 -0.46
CA TYR A 357 -12.27 -1.47 -1.30
C TYR A 357 -11.56 -2.20 -2.44
N ALA A 358 -10.83 -3.28 -2.15
CA ALA A 358 -10.23 -4.14 -3.19
C ALA A 358 -11.28 -4.78 -4.12
N LEU A 359 -12.43 -5.19 -3.60
CA LEU A 359 -13.54 -5.69 -4.43
C LEU A 359 -14.09 -4.60 -5.35
N GLY A 360 -14.18 -3.36 -4.85
CA GLY A 360 -14.53 -2.19 -5.65
C GLY A 360 -13.50 -1.90 -6.75
N LEU A 361 -12.21 -2.10 -6.48
CA LEU A 361 -11.16 -2.04 -7.51
C LEU A 361 -11.40 -3.10 -8.59
N ALA A 362 -11.63 -4.37 -8.21
CA ALA A 362 -11.91 -5.45 -9.17
C ALA A 362 -13.14 -5.15 -10.04
N PHE A 363 -14.15 -4.48 -9.47
CA PHE A 363 -15.34 -4.03 -10.19
C PHE A 363 -15.03 -2.93 -11.22
N LEU A 364 -14.23 -1.93 -10.86
CA LEU A 364 -13.85 -0.83 -11.76
C LEU A 364 -12.86 -1.25 -12.84
N ASP A 365 -11.97 -2.18 -12.51
CA ASP A 365 -10.98 -2.78 -13.44
C ASP A 365 -11.65 -3.43 -14.65
N GLN A 366 -12.89 -3.91 -14.51
CA GLN A 366 -13.67 -4.45 -15.63
C GLN A 366 -13.94 -3.43 -16.73
N ILE A 367 -14.08 -2.15 -16.38
CA ILE A 367 -14.34 -1.06 -17.32
C ILE A 367 -13.02 -0.70 -18.02
N PHE A 368 -11.99 -0.46 -17.21
CA PHE A 368 -10.66 -0.07 -17.66
C PHE A 368 -9.59 -0.66 -16.74
N ASP A 369 -8.81 -1.60 -17.29
CA ASP A 369 -7.69 -2.30 -16.61
C ASP A 369 -6.51 -1.34 -16.36
N SER A 370 -6.68 -0.46 -15.39
CA SER A 370 -5.70 0.54 -14.98
C SER A 370 -6.08 1.14 -13.62
N PRO A 371 -5.09 1.51 -12.78
CA PRO A 371 -5.26 2.35 -11.59
C PRO A 371 -6.10 3.61 -11.85
N ALA A 372 -6.00 4.16 -13.07
CA ALA A 372 -6.73 5.34 -13.49
C ALA A 372 -8.25 5.16 -13.44
N SER A 373 -8.77 3.93 -13.55
CA SER A 373 -10.21 3.66 -13.44
C SER A 373 -10.77 4.07 -12.08
N LEU A 374 -10.02 3.79 -11.00
CA LEU A 374 -10.40 4.21 -9.66
C LEU A 374 -10.27 5.72 -9.48
N ALA A 375 -9.14 6.30 -9.92
CA ALA A 375 -8.93 7.75 -9.85
C ALA A 375 -10.06 8.49 -10.59
N MET A 376 -10.45 8.02 -11.77
CA MET A 376 -11.59 8.54 -12.53
C MET A 376 -12.90 8.40 -11.73
N PHE A 377 -13.16 7.24 -11.12
CA PHE A 377 -14.35 7.07 -10.29
C PHE A 377 -14.39 8.04 -9.11
N GLN A 378 -13.28 8.19 -8.38
CA GLN A 378 -13.14 9.11 -7.24
C GLN A 378 -13.34 10.56 -7.68
N LEU A 379 -12.62 11.04 -8.70
CA LEU A 379 -12.70 12.42 -9.17
C LEU A 379 -14.09 12.75 -9.74
N LEU A 380 -14.72 11.83 -10.48
CA LEU A 380 -16.07 12.03 -11.02
C LEU A 380 -17.11 12.07 -9.89
N SER A 381 -16.95 11.23 -8.86
CA SER A 381 -17.83 11.22 -7.69
C SER A 381 -17.70 12.51 -6.88
N THR A 382 -16.46 12.97 -6.64
CA THR A 382 -16.17 14.25 -5.97
C THR A 382 -16.72 15.44 -6.77
N ALA A 383 -16.48 15.47 -8.09
CA ALA A 383 -17.00 16.50 -8.99
C ALA A 383 -18.53 16.52 -9.01
N ALA A 384 -19.19 15.37 -9.08
CA ALA A 384 -20.64 15.26 -9.08
C ALA A 384 -21.25 15.75 -7.76
N LEU A 385 -20.68 15.35 -6.61
CA LEU A 385 -21.16 15.78 -5.31
C LEU A 385 -20.99 17.30 -5.12
N GLY A 386 -19.79 17.82 -5.37
CA GLY A 386 -19.52 19.26 -5.26
C GLY A 386 -20.45 20.07 -6.17
N SER A 387 -20.57 19.68 -7.44
CA SER A 387 -21.45 20.34 -8.41
C SER A 387 -22.91 20.30 -7.99
N CYS A 388 -23.36 19.20 -7.38
CA CYS A 388 -24.72 19.09 -6.86
C CYS A 388 -24.99 20.11 -5.74
N VAL A 389 -24.07 20.26 -4.78
CA VAL A 389 -24.21 21.22 -3.68
C VAL A 389 -24.21 22.66 -4.18
N PHE A 390 -23.25 23.03 -5.04
CA PHE A 390 -23.16 24.40 -5.57
C PHE A 390 -24.35 24.75 -6.48
N TRP A 391 -24.78 23.81 -7.33
CA TRP A 391 -26.00 23.97 -8.13
C TRP A 391 -27.23 24.14 -7.24
N PHE A 392 -27.35 23.33 -6.18
CA PHE A 392 -28.48 23.39 -5.26
C PHE A 392 -28.56 24.76 -4.58
N ALA A 393 -27.44 25.35 -4.18
CA ALA A 393 -27.40 26.71 -3.64
C ALA A 393 -27.98 27.75 -4.60
N ILE A 394 -27.55 27.73 -5.87
CA ILE A 394 -28.02 28.67 -6.89
C ILE A 394 -29.50 28.42 -7.23
N ARG A 395 -29.93 27.15 -7.26
CA ARG A 395 -31.32 26.78 -7.49
C ARG A 395 -32.25 27.31 -6.40
N GLU A 396 -31.82 27.27 -5.14
CA GLU A 396 -32.57 27.78 -3.99
C GLU A 396 -32.45 29.31 -3.81
N GLY A 397 -31.88 30.03 -4.79
CA GLY A 397 -31.92 31.49 -4.86
C GLY A 397 -30.67 32.20 -4.36
N VAL A 398 -29.64 31.47 -3.90
CA VAL A 398 -28.35 32.08 -3.55
C VAL A 398 -27.71 32.66 -4.81
N ARG A 399 -27.28 33.93 -4.73
CA ARG A 399 -26.68 34.64 -5.87
C ARG A 399 -25.37 33.98 -6.28
N PHE A 400 -25.17 33.75 -7.58
CA PHE A 400 -24.05 32.97 -8.11
C PHE A 400 -22.67 33.49 -7.66
N TYR A 401 -22.49 34.80 -7.57
CA TYR A 401 -21.21 35.43 -7.19
C TYR A 401 -20.83 35.20 -5.71
N LEU A 402 -21.79 34.82 -4.85
CA LEU A 402 -21.50 34.42 -3.46
C LEU A 402 -21.05 32.96 -3.38
N VAL A 403 -21.47 32.15 -4.35
CA VAL A 403 -21.15 30.71 -4.43
C VAL A 403 -19.83 30.48 -5.15
N LEU A 404 -19.55 31.28 -6.16
CA LEU A 404 -18.41 31.13 -7.08
C LEU A 404 -17.03 31.08 -6.38
N PRO A 405 -16.69 31.95 -5.40
CA PRO A 405 -15.38 31.89 -4.74
C PRO A 405 -15.11 30.55 -4.06
N PHE A 406 -16.12 29.95 -3.44
CA PHE A 406 -16.01 28.65 -2.78
C PHE A 406 -15.91 27.50 -3.78
N PHE A 407 -16.60 27.61 -4.92
CA PHE A 407 -16.42 26.67 -6.02
C PHE A 407 -15.00 26.73 -6.60
N ILE A 408 -14.46 27.93 -6.82
CA ILE A 408 -13.08 28.12 -7.28
C ILE A 408 -12.09 27.52 -6.26
N ALA A 409 -12.28 27.80 -4.97
CA ALA A 409 -11.45 27.23 -3.91
C ALA A 409 -11.51 25.69 -3.90
N PHE A 410 -12.70 25.10 -4.09
CA PHE A 410 -12.89 23.66 -4.18
C PHE A 410 -12.13 23.03 -5.35
N VAL A 411 -12.27 23.60 -6.55
CA VAL A 411 -11.66 23.04 -7.77
C VAL A 411 -10.14 23.26 -7.82
N LEU A 412 -9.65 24.40 -7.30
CA LEU A 412 -8.22 24.72 -7.26
C LEU A 412 -7.50 24.18 -6.00
N SER A 413 -8.19 23.47 -5.13
CA SER A 413 -7.60 22.91 -3.91
C SER A 413 -6.58 21.82 -4.24
N ILE A 414 -5.33 22.03 -3.82
CA ILE A 414 -4.24 21.04 -4.02
C ILE A 414 -4.58 19.70 -3.36
N PRO A 415 -5.00 19.63 -2.07
CA PRO A 415 -5.35 18.36 -1.47
C PRO A 415 -6.52 17.67 -2.16
N VAL A 416 -7.55 18.40 -2.61
CA VAL A 416 -8.68 17.78 -3.33
C VAL A 416 -8.21 17.20 -4.66
N GLY A 417 -7.39 17.94 -5.42
CA GLY A 417 -6.80 17.47 -6.67
C GLY A 417 -5.96 16.20 -6.50
N LEU A 418 -5.02 16.19 -5.55
CA LEU A 418 -4.17 15.03 -5.27
C LEU A 418 -4.92 13.83 -4.70
N TYR A 419 -5.84 14.05 -3.76
CA TYR A 419 -6.57 12.94 -3.14
C TYR A 419 -7.50 12.27 -4.15
N ASN A 420 -8.13 13.02 -5.05
CA ASN A 420 -8.98 12.47 -6.11
C ASN A 420 -8.27 11.49 -7.06
N ILE A 421 -6.93 11.52 -7.10
CA ILE A 421 -6.11 10.60 -7.90
C ILE A 421 -5.32 9.61 -7.05
N SER A 422 -5.46 9.69 -5.72
CA SER A 422 -4.82 8.80 -4.76
C SER A 422 -5.68 7.58 -4.53
N MET A 423 -5.10 6.40 -4.74
CA MET A 423 -5.79 5.12 -4.58
C MET A 423 -5.96 4.74 -3.10
N TRP A 424 -6.69 5.55 -2.35
CA TRP A 424 -7.05 5.30 -0.97
C TRP A 424 -8.56 5.22 -0.74
N LYS A 425 -8.94 4.34 0.18
CA LYS A 425 -10.28 4.20 0.75
C LYS A 425 -10.78 5.45 1.48
N ASP A 426 -9.88 6.34 1.90
CA ASP A 426 -10.18 7.63 2.55
C ASP A 426 -11.05 8.54 1.69
N ILE A 427 -10.87 8.53 0.36
CA ILE A 427 -11.59 9.40 -0.57
C ILE A 427 -13.04 8.97 -0.79
N PRO A 428 -13.36 7.73 -1.22
CA PRO A 428 -14.75 7.31 -1.35
C PRO A 428 -15.48 7.40 -0.02
N PHE A 429 -14.80 7.13 1.11
CA PHE A 429 -15.36 7.38 2.43
C PHE A 429 -15.72 8.85 2.66
N SER A 430 -14.80 9.78 2.36
CA SER A 430 -15.02 11.22 2.52
C SER A 430 -16.15 11.76 1.63
N VAL A 431 -16.24 11.27 0.40
CA VAL A 431 -17.34 11.59 -0.53
C VAL A 431 -18.66 11.08 0.01
N LEU A 432 -18.73 9.83 0.49
CA LEU A 432 -19.95 9.26 1.06
C LEU A 432 -20.36 9.97 2.36
N THR A 433 -19.43 10.30 3.25
CA THR A 433 -19.72 11.07 4.47
C THR A 433 -20.30 12.44 4.12
N SER A 434 -19.69 13.16 3.17
CA SER A 434 -20.17 14.45 2.69
C SER A 434 -21.53 14.34 1.97
N PHE A 435 -21.74 13.26 1.22
CA PHE A 435 -23.02 12.95 0.58
C PHE A 435 -24.14 12.77 1.62
N PHE A 436 -23.93 11.97 2.66
CA PHE A 436 -24.95 11.77 3.70
C PHE A 436 -25.17 13.02 4.57
N ALA A 437 -24.12 13.81 4.82
CA ALA A 437 -24.26 15.13 5.45
C ALA A 437 -25.16 16.05 4.60
N PHE A 438 -25.00 16.03 3.27
CA PHE A 438 -25.85 16.78 2.34
C PHE A 438 -27.26 16.22 2.24
N ILE A 439 -27.46 14.90 2.30
CA ILE A 439 -28.81 14.29 2.36
C ILE A 439 -29.55 14.71 3.62
N LEU A 440 -28.88 14.74 4.78
CA LEU A 440 -29.47 15.26 6.02
C LEU A 440 -29.86 16.73 5.89
N PHE A 441 -28.99 17.55 5.29
CA PHE A 441 -29.32 18.94 4.97
C PHE A 441 -30.60 19.02 4.12
N LEU A 442 -30.64 18.27 3.01
CA LEU A 442 -31.73 18.31 2.05
C LEU A 442 -33.06 17.88 2.68
N LEU A 443 -33.05 16.83 3.51
CA LEU A 443 -34.25 16.36 4.22
C LEU A 443 -34.74 17.41 5.24
N ALA A 444 -33.84 17.94 6.06
CA ALA A 444 -34.21 18.96 7.06
C ALA A 444 -34.68 20.27 6.41
N TYR A 445 -33.99 20.72 5.35
CA TYR A 445 -34.36 21.90 4.57
C TYR A 445 -35.72 21.73 3.90
N ASN A 446 -35.96 20.63 3.19
CA ASN A 446 -37.25 20.38 2.55
C ASN A 446 -38.38 20.25 3.57
N LYS A 447 -38.14 19.59 4.71
CA LYS A 447 -39.11 19.52 5.80
C LYS A 447 -39.47 20.91 6.34
N LYS A 448 -38.48 21.78 6.58
CA LYS A 448 -38.71 23.17 7.02
C LYS A 448 -39.46 23.99 5.98
N ALA A 449 -39.17 23.77 4.70
CA ALA A 449 -39.85 24.43 3.59
C ALA A 449 -41.26 23.84 3.27
N GLY A 450 -41.76 22.89 4.06
CA GLY A 450 -43.06 22.24 3.83
C GLY A 450 -43.10 21.34 2.58
N ARG A 451 -41.94 21.00 2.01
CA ARG A 451 -41.82 20.15 0.82
C ARG A 451 -41.88 18.66 1.20
N PRO A 452 -42.43 17.78 0.34
CA PRO A 452 -42.51 16.36 0.63
C PRO A 452 -41.13 15.73 0.84
N VAL A 453 -40.97 15.03 1.98
CA VAL A 453 -39.73 14.29 2.36
C VAL A 453 -39.93 12.78 2.38
N THR A 454 -41.12 12.28 2.03
CA THR A 454 -41.40 10.84 2.04
C THR A 454 -40.63 10.17 0.90
N PRO A 455 -39.72 9.22 1.20
CA PRO A 455 -38.93 8.58 0.16
C PRO A 455 -39.74 7.52 -0.60
N THR A 456 -39.23 7.13 -1.76
CA THR A 456 -39.71 5.95 -2.49
C THR A 456 -38.88 4.72 -2.11
N TRP A 457 -39.40 3.51 -2.34
CA TRP A 457 -38.62 2.28 -2.16
C TRP A 457 -37.32 2.30 -2.96
N LYS A 458 -37.37 2.79 -4.20
CA LYS A 458 -36.18 2.96 -5.04
C LYS A 458 -35.14 3.85 -4.36
N ALA A 459 -35.56 5.00 -3.82
CA ALA A 459 -34.66 5.90 -3.10
C ALA A 459 -34.03 5.20 -1.89
N VAL A 460 -34.85 4.52 -1.07
CA VAL A 460 -34.37 3.77 0.10
C VAL A 460 -33.37 2.68 -0.30
N SER A 461 -33.65 1.88 -1.33
CA SER A 461 -32.74 0.83 -1.76
C SER A 461 -31.39 1.39 -2.24
N VAL A 462 -31.40 2.44 -3.05
CA VAL A 462 -30.17 3.07 -3.56
C VAL A 462 -29.37 3.72 -2.41
N THR A 463 -30.04 4.47 -1.53
CA THR A 463 -29.37 5.09 -0.39
C THR A 463 -28.87 4.05 0.62
N SER A 464 -29.57 2.93 0.81
CA SER A 464 -29.08 1.82 1.64
C SER A 464 -27.82 1.16 1.07
N VAL A 465 -27.70 1.01 -0.25
CA VAL A 465 -26.45 0.51 -0.88
C VAL A 465 -25.30 1.50 -0.66
N MET A 466 -25.53 2.79 -0.90
CA MET A 466 -24.51 3.83 -0.66
C MET A 466 -24.14 3.93 0.83
N PHE A 467 -25.10 3.74 1.73
CA PHE A 467 -24.88 3.78 3.16
C PHE A 467 -24.13 2.54 3.67
N ALA A 468 -24.45 1.35 3.15
CA ALA A 468 -23.66 0.16 3.42
C ALA A 468 -22.21 0.35 2.93
N ALA A 469 -22.00 0.96 1.77
CA ALA A 469 -20.66 1.32 1.30
C ALA A 469 -19.94 2.29 2.24
N LEU A 470 -20.61 3.32 2.78
CA LEU A 470 -20.03 4.22 3.79
C LEU A 470 -19.53 3.43 5.01
N CYS A 471 -20.33 2.48 5.49
CA CYS A 471 -20.01 1.67 6.65
C CYS A 471 -18.92 0.62 6.42
N LEU A 472 -18.69 0.20 5.17
CA LEU A 472 -17.82 -0.93 4.82
C LEU A 472 -16.50 -0.55 4.15
N VAL A 473 -16.43 0.61 3.49
CA VAL A 473 -15.19 1.08 2.81
C VAL A 473 -14.10 1.45 3.83
N ARG A 474 -14.48 1.70 5.08
CA ARG A 474 -13.57 1.85 6.23
C ARG A 474 -14.10 1.12 7.45
N HIS A 475 -13.21 0.51 8.24
CA HIS A 475 -13.57 -0.12 9.51
C HIS A 475 -14.24 0.87 10.48
N ASN A 476 -13.79 2.12 10.50
CA ASN A 476 -14.40 3.16 11.35
C ASN A 476 -15.73 3.72 10.81
N GLY A 477 -16.14 3.36 9.59
CA GLY A 477 -17.45 3.71 9.05
C GLY A 477 -18.62 3.02 9.76
N ILE A 478 -18.36 1.91 10.46
CA ILE A 478 -19.39 1.13 11.17
C ILE A 478 -20.19 1.96 12.18
N ILE A 479 -19.60 3.01 12.75
CA ILE A 479 -20.29 3.90 13.70
C ILE A 479 -21.53 4.55 13.09
N PHE A 480 -21.52 4.78 11.77
CA PHE A 480 -22.63 5.41 11.08
C PHE A 480 -23.85 4.50 10.99
N LEU A 481 -23.65 3.17 10.98
CA LEU A 481 -24.70 2.16 10.86
C LEU A 481 -25.84 2.37 11.86
N PHE A 482 -25.51 2.82 13.07
CA PHE A 482 -26.48 3.15 14.11
C PHE A 482 -26.81 4.64 14.14
N PHE A 483 -25.82 5.49 13.94
CA PHE A 483 -25.96 6.94 14.12
C PHE A 483 -26.90 7.60 13.12
N LEU A 484 -26.81 7.27 11.82
CA LEU A 484 -27.69 7.89 10.82
C LEU A 484 -29.17 7.52 11.02
N PRO A 485 -29.54 6.22 11.18
CA PRO A 485 -30.90 5.86 11.57
C PRO A 485 -31.42 6.55 12.82
N LEU A 486 -30.57 6.67 13.85
CA LEU A 486 -30.92 7.32 15.10
C LEU A 486 -31.25 8.80 14.88
N LEU A 487 -30.44 9.53 14.12
CA LEU A 487 -30.71 10.92 13.75
C LEU A 487 -32.02 11.06 12.96
N LEU A 488 -32.24 10.22 11.96
CA LEU A 488 -33.46 10.24 11.15
C LEU A 488 -34.72 10.00 12.01
N TRP A 489 -34.62 9.11 13.00
CA TRP A 489 -35.71 8.77 13.92
C TRP A 489 -35.99 9.89 14.93
N ILE A 490 -34.96 10.34 15.67
CA ILE A 490 -35.09 11.39 16.70
C ILE A 490 -35.64 12.68 16.10
N LEU A 491 -35.08 13.12 14.97
CA LEU A 491 -35.45 14.37 14.31
C LEU A 491 -36.70 14.25 13.42
N LYS A 492 -37.26 13.03 13.30
CA LYS A 492 -38.44 12.71 12.49
C LYS A 492 -38.33 13.28 11.07
N LEU A 493 -37.15 13.19 10.45
CA LEU A 493 -36.90 13.82 9.13
C LEU A 493 -37.67 13.12 8.01
N ILE A 494 -37.97 11.84 8.18
CA ILE A 494 -38.85 11.04 7.33
C ILE A 494 -39.78 10.20 8.21
N PRO A 495 -40.88 9.64 7.68
CA PRO A 495 -41.78 8.81 8.49
C PRO A 495 -41.07 7.58 9.08
N ASN A 496 -41.36 7.23 10.33
CA ASN A 496 -40.67 6.15 11.08
C ASN A 496 -40.63 4.80 10.34
N ARG A 497 -41.71 4.44 9.62
CA ARG A 497 -41.75 3.22 8.80
C ARG A 497 -40.66 3.18 7.72
N TRP A 498 -40.27 4.34 7.19
CA TRP A 498 -39.22 4.46 6.18
C TRP A 498 -37.83 4.49 6.80
N VAL A 499 -37.69 5.07 8.00
CA VAL A 499 -36.45 4.92 8.79
C VAL A 499 -36.20 3.45 9.06
N LEU A 500 -37.20 2.72 9.57
CA LEU A 500 -37.09 1.29 9.85
C LEU A 500 -36.71 0.47 8.61
N ARG A 501 -37.36 0.73 7.46
CA ARG A 501 -37.03 0.08 6.19
C ARG A 501 -35.59 0.36 5.77
N PHE A 502 -35.16 1.63 5.80
CA PHE A 502 -33.79 2.01 5.51
C PHE A 502 -32.78 1.31 6.44
N SER A 503 -33.05 1.29 7.74
CA SER A 503 -32.19 0.62 8.74
C SER A 503 -32.09 -0.88 8.48
N ILE A 504 -33.22 -1.56 8.30
CA ILE A 504 -33.25 -3.01 8.06
C ILE A 504 -32.55 -3.34 6.74
N THR A 505 -32.87 -2.64 5.65
CA THR A 505 -32.23 -2.89 4.35
C THR A 505 -30.72 -2.67 4.43
N SER A 506 -30.28 -1.60 5.09
CA SER A 506 -28.85 -1.32 5.25
C SER A 506 -28.14 -2.35 6.14
N LEU A 507 -28.78 -2.78 7.23
CA LEU A 507 -28.23 -3.81 8.12
C LEU A 507 -28.14 -5.16 7.41
N ILE A 508 -29.16 -5.54 6.65
CA ILE A 508 -29.14 -6.77 5.85
C ILE A 508 -28.00 -6.73 4.84
N LEU A 509 -27.84 -5.61 4.11
CA LEU A 509 -26.73 -5.44 3.16
C LEU A 509 -25.37 -5.50 3.87
N PHE A 510 -25.22 -4.82 5.00
CA PHE A 510 -24.00 -4.84 5.80
C PHE A 510 -23.65 -6.26 6.25
N VAL A 511 -24.61 -6.99 6.84
CA VAL A 511 -24.40 -8.37 7.33
C VAL A 511 -24.14 -9.33 6.17
N PHE A 512 -24.91 -9.23 5.09
CA PHE A 512 -24.71 -10.05 3.90
C PHE A 512 -23.29 -9.88 3.34
N ILE A 513 -22.84 -8.64 3.20
CA ILE A 513 -21.51 -8.36 2.69
C ILE A 513 -20.44 -8.79 3.70
N GLN A 514 -20.54 -8.35 4.95
CA GLN A 514 -19.49 -8.55 5.95
C GLN A 514 -19.27 -10.03 6.32
N TYR A 515 -20.31 -10.87 6.25
CA TYR A 515 -20.22 -12.26 6.68
C TYR A 515 -20.42 -13.27 5.55
N ILE A 516 -21.46 -13.12 4.72
CA ILE A 516 -21.77 -14.11 3.68
C ILE A 516 -20.79 -13.99 2.52
N VAL A 517 -20.64 -12.78 1.96
CA VAL A 517 -19.68 -12.53 0.87
C VAL A 517 -18.25 -12.74 1.35
N ALA A 518 -17.89 -12.26 2.55
CA ALA A 518 -16.56 -12.45 3.10
C ALA A 518 -16.20 -13.94 3.30
N SER A 519 -17.15 -14.76 3.77
CA SER A 519 -16.98 -16.21 3.90
C SER A 519 -16.81 -16.89 2.54
N ALA A 520 -17.67 -16.56 1.56
CA ALA A 520 -17.58 -17.10 0.20
C ALA A 520 -16.23 -16.77 -0.48
N LEU A 521 -15.63 -15.62 -0.14
CA LEU A 521 -14.33 -15.18 -0.64
C LEU A 521 -13.14 -15.63 0.22
N SER A 522 -13.38 -16.39 1.30
CA SER A 522 -12.36 -16.82 2.26
C SER A 522 -11.54 -15.64 2.83
N VAL A 523 -12.17 -14.50 3.05
CA VAL A 523 -11.51 -13.27 3.55
C VAL A 523 -11.00 -13.49 4.97
N HIS A 524 -11.81 -14.09 5.84
CA HIS A 524 -11.49 -14.24 7.25
C HIS A 524 -10.29 -15.16 7.49
N SER A 525 -10.17 -16.25 6.73
CA SER A 525 -9.04 -17.19 6.86
C SER A 525 -7.71 -16.61 6.39
N ARG A 526 -7.74 -15.53 5.59
CA ARG A 526 -6.57 -14.83 5.07
C ARG A 526 -6.24 -13.55 5.84
N THR A 527 -6.97 -13.27 6.91
CA THR A 527 -6.78 -12.07 7.72
C THR A 527 -6.20 -12.45 9.08
N ASN A 528 -5.04 -11.89 9.42
CA ASN A 528 -4.49 -12.02 10.76
C ASN A 528 -5.22 -11.06 11.72
N TYR A 529 -6.36 -11.50 12.26
CA TYR A 529 -7.16 -10.70 13.20
C TYR A 529 -6.45 -10.41 14.52
N ASN A 530 -5.62 -11.35 14.99
CA ASN A 530 -4.83 -11.16 16.21
C ASN A 530 -3.93 -9.93 16.07
N LEU A 531 -3.25 -9.83 14.93
CA LEU A 531 -2.37 -8.70 14.65
C LEU A 531 -3.18 -7.40 14.42
N LEU A 532 -4.22 -7.46 13.59
CA LEU A 532 -5.08 -6.30 13.28
C LEU A 532 -5.67 -5.66 14.54
N ASN A 533 -6.14 -6.47 15.48
CA ASN A 533 -6.78 -6.01 16.71
C ASN A 533 -5.83 -5.26 17.67
N VAL A 534 -4.52 -5.47 17.55
CA VAL A 534 -3.50 -4.86 18.42
C VAL A 534 -2.93 -3.57 17.81
N THR A 535 -2.94 -3.42 16.48
CA THR A 535 -2.34 -2.28 15.74
C THR A 535 -2.47 -0.91 16.42
N TRP A 536 -3.71 -0.45 16.65
CA TRP A 536 -4.00 0.88 17.20
C TRP A 536 -3.76 1.00 18.71
N LYS A 537 -3.59 -0.11 19.42
CA LYS A 537 -3.34 -0.16 20.87
C LYS A 537 -1.85 -0.04 21.19
N LEU A 538 -0.99 -0.37 20.24
CA LEU A 538 0.45 -0.45 20.46
C LEU A 538 1.07 0.91 20.83
N GLY A 539 0.68 1.99 20.13
CA GLY A 539 1.20 3.33 20.41
C GLY A 539 1.09 3.73 21.89
N PRO A 540 -0.12 3.70 22.48
CA PRO A 540 -0.29 3.95 23.89
C PRO A 540 0.47 3.01 24.82
N ILE A 541 0.56 1.71 24.49
CA ILE A 541 1.34 0.74 25.29
C ILE A 541 2.81 1.14 25.31
N LEU A 542 3.40 1.44 24.15
CA LEU A 542 4.80 1.84 24.05
C LEU A 542 5.06 3.20 24.72
N ALA A 543 4.09 4.13 24.65
CA ALA A 543 4.17 5.42 25.32
C ALA A 543 4.30 5.30 26.85
N LEU A 544 3.70 4.27 27.47
CA LEU A 544 3.86 4.01 28.92
C LEU A 544 5.31 3.69 29.26
N PHE A 545 5.96 2.80 28.50
CA PHE A 545 7.34 2.37 28.76
C PHE A 545 8.39 3.41 28.36
N ASN A 546 8.09 4.27 27.39
CA ASN A 546 8.95 5.39 27.00
C ASN A 546 8.77 6.65 27.87
N SER A 547 7.73 6.69 28.71
CA SER A 547 7.45 7.87 29.53
C SER A 547 8.61 8.17 30.48
N LYS A 548 9.00 9.45 30.54
CA LYS A 548 9.96 9.95 31.54
C LYS A 548 9.37 10.00 32.95
N LEU A 549 8.05 10.06 33.05
CA LEU A 549 7.32 9.98 34.30
C LEU A 549 6.97 8.52 34.59
N PRO A 550 7.06 8.06 35.84
CA PRO A 550 6.57 6.73 36.19
C PRO A 550 5.07 6.66 35.89
N TYR A 551 4.66 5.60 35.20
CA TYR A 551 3.26 5.27 35.03
C TYR A 551 2.83 4.37 36.19
N TYR A 552 1.56 4.45 36.59
CA TYR A 552 1.00 3.61 37.64
C TYR A 552 1.00 2.14 37.21
N SER A 553 1.67 1.30 38.01
CA SER A 553 1.55 -0.15 37.88
C SER A 553 1.57 -0.90 39.20
N ASP A 554 0.56 -1.75 39.41
CA ASP A 554 0.56 -2.74 40.50
C ASP A 554 1.76 -3.72 40.46
N ASN A 555 2.32 -3.99 39.26
CA ASN A 555 3.48 -4.87 39.09
C ASN A 555 4.21 -4.54 37.78
N TYR A 556 5.20 -3.66 37.89
CA TYR A 556 5.98 -3.21 36.73
C TYR A 556 6.80 -4.34 36.09
N GLU A 557 7.33 -5.27 36.88
CA GLU A 557 8.11 -6.39 36.33
C GLU A 557 7.25 -7.30 35.45
N ALA A 558 6.02 -7.60 35.86
CA ALA A 558 5.08 -8.36 35.05
C ALA A 558 4.67 -7.63 33.77
N ASP A 559 4.49 -6.30 33.85
CA ASP A 559 4.22 -5.47 32.68
C ASP A 559 5.40 -5.49 31.69
N ALA A 560 6.63 -5.36 32.20
CA ALA A 560 7.85 -5.39 31.40
C ALA A 560 8.07 -6.77 30.75
N GLN A 561 7.88 -7.87 31.49
CA GLN A 561 7.97 -9.23 30.96
C GLN A 561 6.96 -9.48 29.83
N MET A 562 5.76 -8.90 29.93
CA MET A 562 4.74 -9.02 28.90
C MET A 562 5.20 -8.41 27.57
N ILE A 563 5.76 -7.20 27.60
CA ILE A 563 6.21 -6.52 26.37
C ILE A 563 7.55 -7.05 25.86
N GLN A 564 8.41 -7.58 26.76
CA GLN A 564 9.74 -8.12 26.45
C GLN A 564 9.71 -9.22 25.39
N LYS A 565 8.60 -9.96 25.28
CA LYS A 565 8.37 -10.97 24.22
C LYS A 565 8.49 -10.39 22.81
N TYR A 566 8.19 -9.10 22.64
CA TYR A 566 8.18 -8.43 21.35
C TYR A 566 9.29 -7.39 21.22
N MET A 567 9.54 -6.64 22.29
CA MET A 567 10.53 -5.56 22.31
C MET A 567 10.97 -5.29 23.75
N SER A 568 12.29 -5.17 23.98
CA SER A 568 12.81 -4.85 25.32
C SER A 568 12.47 -3.43 25.74
N VAL A 569 12.33 -3.20 27.05
CA VAL A 569 12.02 -1.86 27.59
C VAL A 569 13.12 -0.85 27.22
N GLU A 570 14.38 -1.26 27.24
CA GLU A 570 15.52 -0.44 26.83
C GLU A 570 15.41 -0.05 25.35
N GLU A 571 15.06 -1.00 24.49
CA GLU A 571 14.86 -0.73 23.07
C GLU A 571 13.65 0.20 22.84
N ILE A 572 12.57 0.06 23.63
CA ILE A 572 11.43 0.98 23.57
C ILE A 572 11.88 2.40 23.93
N LYS A 573 12.63 2.59 25.02
CA LYS A 573 13.12 3.90 25.45
C LYS A 573 14.08 4.55 24.43
N ASP A 574 14.89 3.75 23.76
CA ASP A 574 15.83 4.21 22.75
C ASP A 574 15.13 4.56 21.43
N LYS A 575 14.24 3.68 20.97
CA LYS A 575 13.71 3.75 19.60
C LYS A 575 12.33 4.36 19.51
N TYR A 576 11.46 4.25 20.52
CA TYR A 576 10.08 4.71 20.40
C TYR A 576 9.96 6.24 20.47
N ASN A 577 9.22 6.78 19.52
CA ASN A 577 8.58 8.08 19.64
C ASN A 577 7.17 7.99 19.04
N TYR A 578 6.36 9.01 19.31
CA TYR A 578 4.97 9.02 18.85
C TYR A 578 4.81 8.89 17.32
N LEU A 579 5.83 9.23 16.52
CA LEU A 579 5.76 9.23 15.05
C LEU A 579 6.12 7.87 14.44
N ASN A 580 6.89 7.04 15.13
CA ASN A 580 7.44 5.80 14.55
C ASN A 580 6.76 4.51 15.05
N THR A 581 5.64 4.63 15.76
CA THR A 581 4.80 3.50 16.19
C THR A 581 4.53 2.50 15.06
N ALA A 582 4.18 3.00 13.87
CA ALA A 582 3.90 2.14 12.71
C ALA A 582 5.14 1.36 12.24
N HIS A 583 6.33 1.98 12.27
CA HIS A 583 7.58 1.30 11.92
C HIS A 583 7.94 0.21 12.94
N ILE A 584 7.79 0.50 14.24
CA ILE A 584 7.99 -0.50 15.30
C ILE A 584 7.00 -1.65 15.15
N PHE A 585 5.74 -1.32 14.86
CA PHE A 585 4.71 -2.31 14.60
C PHE A 585 5.13 -3.28 13.48
N PHE A 586 5.43 -2.79 12.28
CA PHE A 586 5.77 -3.67 11.15
C PHE A 586 7.10 -4.42 11.32
N SER A 587 8.04 -3.88 12.09
CA SER A 587 9.36 -4.52 12.31
C SER A 587 9.37 -5.55 13.45
N LYS A 588 8.56 -5.38 14.50
CA LYS A 588 8.57 -6.23 15.70
C LYS A 588 7.32 -7.10 15.84
N PHE A 589 6.19 -6.59 15.35
CA PHE A 589 4.88 -7.24 15.40
C PHE A 589 4.50 -7.65 13.98
N SER A 590 5.21 -8.62 13.42
CA SER A 590 4.92 -9.19 12.09
C SER A 590 3.89 -10.32 12.16
N ASP A 591 3.40 -10.75 11.00
CA ASP A 591 2.55 -11.93 10.88
C ASP A 591 3.24 -13.15 11.52
N GLY A 592 2.50 -13.86 12.36
CA GLY A 592 2.98 -15.01 13.14
C GLY A 592 3.50 -14.71 14.55
N ASN A 593 3.90 -13.46 14.86
CA ASN A 593 4.47 -13.14 16.18
C ASN A 593 3.43 -12.95 17.28
N VAL A 594 2.20 -12.54 16.93
CA VAL A 594 1.11 -12.32 17.88
C VAL A 594 0.15 -13.51 17.86
N SER A 595 0.29 -14.41 18.85
CA SER A 595 -0.66 -15.51 19.07
C SER A 595 -2.00 -15.00 19.60
N TYR A 596 -3.03 -15.83 19.55
CA TYR A 596 -4.35 -15.52 20.12
C TYR A 596 -4.27 -15.13 21.61
N ASP A 597 -3.49 -15.88 22.40
CA ASP A 597 -3.26 -15.55 23.81
C ASP A 597 -2.46 -14.25 23.98
N GLY A 598 -1.50 -14.00 23.08
CA GLY A 598 -0.75 -12.75 23.04
C GLY A 598 -1.64 -11.54 22.77
N GLU A 599 -2.57 -11.64 21.81
CA GLU A 599 -3.58 -10.61 21.55
C GLU A 599 -4.45 -10.36 22.78
N ARG A 600 -4.97 -11.43 23.40
CA ARG A 600 -5.84 -11.31 24.58
C ARG A 600 -5.11 -10.66 25.76
N LEU A 601 -3.84 -10.99 25.95
CA LEU A 601 -3.00 -10.40 27.00
C LEU A 601 -2.77 -8.91 26.74
N LEU A 602 -2.37 -8.53 25.51
CA LEU A 602 -2.18 -7.14 25.10
C LEU A 602 -3.48 -6.32 25.21
N ASN A 603 -4.62 -6.92 24.88
CA ASN A 603 -5.94 -6.28 25.02
C ASN A 603 -6.28 -5.99 26.49
N ARG A 604 -6.08 -6.97 27.37
CA ARG A 604 -6.30 -6.78 28.82
C ARG A 604 -5.34 -5.75 29.40
N PHE A 605 -4.08 -5.83 29.00
CA PHE A 605 -3.06 -4.87 29.39
C PHE A 605 -3.44 -3.45 28.95
N PHE A 606 -3.78 -3.26 27.68
CA PHE A 606 -4.22 -1.98 27.14
C PHE A 606 -5.38 -1.41 27.96
N ILE A 607 -6.45 -2.17 28.16
CA ILE A 607 -7.64 -1.70 28.88
C ILE A 607 -7.27 -1.28 30.30
N LYS A 608 -6.56 -2.13 31.04
CA LYS A 608 -6.18 -1.86 32.43
C LYS A 608 -5.24 -0.66 32.53
N ARG A 609 -4.13 -0.68 31.80
CA ARG A 609 -3.07 0.35 31.94
C ARG A 609 -3.47 1.69 31.38
N VAL A 610 -4.30 1.74 30.34
CA VAL A 610 -4.86 3.00 29.87
C VAL A 610 -5.83 3.57 30.90
N ALA A 611 -6.69 2.76 31.52
CA ALA A 611 -7.60 3.22 32.56
C ALA A 611 -6.83 3.81 33.77
N ASP A 612 -5.76 3.13 34.21
CA ASP A 612 -4.91 3.58 35.31
C ASP A 612 -4.06 4.82 34.96
N ASN A 613 -3.79 5.05 33.67
CA ASN A 613 -2.85 6.07 33.18
C ASN A 613 -3.44 6.97 32.09
N MET A 614 -4.70 7.38 32.26
CA MET A 614 -5.42 8.19 31.28
C MET A 614 -4.65 9.42 30.76
N PRO A 615 -3.95 10.23 31.59
CA PRO A 615 -3.20 11.38 31.10
C PRO A 615 -2.14 11.01 30.05
N MET A 616 -1.46 9.88 30.20
CA MET A 616 -0.45 9.43 29.22
C MET A 616 -1.11 9.01 27.91
N PHE A 617 -2.20 8.27 27.97
CA PHE A 617 -3.00 7.92 26.79
C PHE A 617 -3.46 9.16 26.04
N PHE A 618 -4.11 10.12 26.72
CA PHE A 618 -4.58 11.36 26.09
C PHE A 618 -3.43 12.21 25.55
N SER A 619 -2.27 12.22 26.21
CA SER A 619 -1.11 12.96 25.71
C SER A 619 -0.61 12.43 24.37
N GLU A 620 -0.58 11.11 24.19
CA GLU A 620 -0.19 10.48 22.93
C GLU A 620 -1.23 10.75 21.84
N ARG A 621 -2.53 10.58 22.16
CA ARG A 621 -3.62 10.83 21.20
C ARG A 621 -3.67 12.28 20.77
N ALA A 622 -3.51 13.20 21.71
CA ALA A 622 -3.40 14.62 21.43
C ALA A 622 -2.19 14.90 20.53
N PHE A 623 -1.01 14.35 20.86
CA PHE A 623 0.18 14.53 20.02
C PHE A 623 -0.05 14.07 18.58
N LEU A 624 -0.64 12.89 18.38
CA LEU A 624 -0.93 12.37 17.03
C LEU A 624 -1.92 13.25 16.26
N ILE A 625 -3.04 13.64 16.89
CA ILE A 625 -4.06 14.45 16.23
C ILE A 625 -3.56 15.86 15.92
N PHE A 626 -2.90 16.53 16.87
CA PHE A 626 -2.33 17.85 16.62
C PHE A 626 -1.19 17.79 15.61
N SER A 627 -0.43 16.68 15.59
CA SER A 627 0.54 16.43 14.53
C SER A 627 -0.12 16.22 13.18
N ALA A 628 -1.37 15.75 13.10
CA ALA A 628 -2.13 15.68 11.84
C ALA A 628 -2.64 17.05 11.36
N PHE A 629 -2.59 18.09 12.20
CA PHE A 629 -3.05 19.45 11.90
C PHE A 629 -2.01 20.31 11.18
N GLY A 630 -1.39 19.75 10.13
CA GLY A 630 -0.44 20.46 9.27
C GLY A 630 0.91 20.78 9.90
N TYR A 631 1.22 20.23 11.08
CA TYR A 631 2.51 20.35 11.74
C TYR A 631 3.64 19.68 10.92
N LYS A 632 4.91 19.96 11.24
CA LYS A 632 6.09 19.51 10.45
C LYS A 632 6.10 18.00 10.18
N TYR A 633 5.56 17.19 11.10
CA TYR A 633 5.64 15.73 11.05
C TYR A 633 4.42 15.03 10.44
N THR A 634 3.42 15.78 9.95
CA THR A 634 2.26 15.17 9.26
C THR A 634 2.70 14.51 7.96
N SER A 635 2.31 13.25 7.76
CA SER A 635 2.26 12.65 6.43
C SER A 635 1.12 13.30 5.65
N LEU A 636 1.45 14.07 4.61
CA LEU A 636 0.46 14.80 3.81
C LEU A 636 -0.10 13.96 2.67
N TRP A 637 0.81 13.32 1.94
CA TRP A 637 0.54 12.51 0.77
C TRP A 637 1.82 11.74 0.42
N GLY A 638 1.69 10.61 -0.26
CA GLY A 638 2.80 9.80 -0.74
C GLY A 638 2.49 9.16 -2.08
N ASN A 639 3.54 8.95 -2.88
CA ASN A 639 3.44 8.19 -4.11
C ASN A 639 4.65 7.29 -4.29
N ASP A 640 4.45 6.03 -3.91
CA ASP A 640 5.47 4.99 -3.99
C ASP A 640 5.66 4.51 -5.45
N LEU A 641 4.76 4.82 -6.39
CA LEU A 641 4.92 4.46 -7.81
C LEU A 641 6.15 5.09 -8.46
N TYR A 642 6.59 6.27 -8.01
CA TYR A 642 7.74 6.95 -8.61
C TYR A 642 9.08 6.60 -7.94
N LYS A 643 9.08 5.78 -6.89
CA LYS A 643 10.32 5.26 -6.29
C LYS A 643 10.99 4.28 -7.26
N ALA A 644 12.32 4.10 -7.18
CA ALA A 644 12.99 3.06 -7.97
C ALA A 644 12.48 1.67 -7.55
N PRO A 645 12.39 0.67 -8.46
CA PRO A 645 11.81 -0.62 -8.14
C PRO A 645 12.38 -1.31 -6.89
N LYS A 646 13.71 -1.26 -6.75
CA LYS A 646 14.46 -1.78 -5.60
C LYS A 646 14.15 -1.12 -4.25
N ASP A 647 13.60 0.11 -4.27
CA ASP A 647 13.27 0.90 -3.08
C ASP A 647 11.75 0.82 -2.76
N ARG A 648 11.01 -0.03 -3.48
CA ARG A 648 9.58 -0.28 -3.24
C ARG A 648 9.43 -1.58 -2.45
N ASP A 649 8.97 -1.48 -1.21
CA ASP A 649 8.75 -2.62 -0.32
C ASP A 649 7.75 -3.67 -0.88
N PHE A 650 6.92 -3.30 -1.86
CA PHE A 650 5.77 -4.09 -2.34
C PHE A 650 5.60 -4.15 -3.87
N ILE A 651 6.65 -4.05 -4.70
CA ILE A 651 6.50 -4.49 -6.10
C ILE A 651 6.33 -6.01 -6.10
N HIS A 652 5.09 -6.44 -5.91
CA HIS A 652 4.63 -7.70 -6.44
C HIS A 652 4.75 -7.62 -7.98
N PRO A 653 5.05 -8.75 -8.65
CA PRO A 653 5.15 -8.84 -10.12
C PRO A 653 3.91 -8.31 -10.88
N ILE A 654 2.80 -8.06 -10.18
CA ILE A 654 1.48 -7.67 -10.67
C ILE A 654 1.39 -6.18 -11.07
N THR A 655 2.33 -5.32 -10.67
CA THR A 655 2.28 -3.87 -10.97
C THR A 655 3.05 -3.45 -12.21
N ALA A 656 3.67 -4.40 -12.89
CA ALA A 656 4.72 -4.12 -13.85
C ALA A 656 4.21 -3.64 -15.23
N ARG A 657 2.94 -3.89 -15.54
CA ARG A 657 2.23 -3.38 -16.72
C ARG A 657 1.77 -1.91 -16.61
N LEU A 658 2.06 -1.25 -15.49
CA LEU A 658 1.63 0.13 -15.29
C LEU A 658 2.56 1.05 -16.07
N ASN A 659 2.07 1.71 -17.12
CA ASN A 659 2.79 2.83 -17.70
C ASN A 659 2.83 3.98 -16.69
N LEU A 660 3.95 4.10 -15.98
CA LEU A 660 4.19 5.07 -14.91
C LEU A 660 4.53 6.46 -15.43
N SER A 661 4.73 6.63 -16.75
CA SER A 661 5.12 7.92 -17.29
C SER A 661 3.97 8.93 -17.20
N PRO A 662 4.22 10.16 -16.70
CA PRO A 662 3.29 11.27 -16.82
C PRO A 662 2.80 11.43 -18.26
N ARG A 663 1.51 11.74 -18.46
CA ARG A 663 1.00 12.05 -19.80
C ARG A 663 1.51 13.39 -20.32
N SER A 664 1.97 14.27 -19.43
CA SER A 664 2.64 15.51 -19.76
C SER A 664 3.68 15.83 -18.70
N MET A 665 4.96 15.81 -19.08
CA MET A 665 6.07 16.12 -18.17
C MET A 665 6.04 17.59 -17.71
N GLY A 666 5.66 18.52 -18.57
CA GLY A 666 5.52 19.94 -18.19
C GLY A 666 4.43 20.16 -17.13
N LEU A 667 3.30 19.46 -17.28
CA LEU A 667 2.22 19.50 -16.30
C LEU A 667 2.63 18.85 -14.97
N PHE A 668 3.30 17.69 -15.03
CA PHE A 668 3.88 17.03 -13.85
C PHE A 668 4.83 17.95 -13.10
N ASN A 669 5.80 18.56 -13.79
CA ASN A 669 6.76 19.46 -13.15
C ASN A 669 6.07 20.66 -12.49
N THR A 670 5.08 21.26 -13.16
CA THR A 670 4.34 22.42 -12.64
C THR A 670 3.53 22.07 -11.39
N LEU A 671 2.76 20.98 -11.44
CA LEU A 671 1.94 20.55 -10.29
C LEU A 671 2.82 20.02 -9.16
N ASN A 672 3.91 19.32 -9.46
CA ASN A 672 4.84 18.83 -8.45
C ASN A 672 5.56 19.98 -7.73
N ASP A 673 5.99 21.02 -8.46
CA ASP A 673 6.53 22.24 -7.85
C ASP A 673 5.49 22.94 -6.96
N LEU A 674 4.22 23.02 -7.40
CA LEU A 674 3.14 23.56 -6.59
C LEU A 674 2.94 22.75 -5.29
N VAL A 675 2.95 21.42 -5.38
CA VAL A 675 2.86 20.53 -4.22
C VAL A 675 4.03 20.76 -3.27
N ASN A 676 5.26 20.79 -3.78
CA ASN A 676 6.48 20.99 -2.99
C ASN A 676 6.52 22.36 -2.30
N ARG A 677 6.08 23.43 -2.98
CA ARG A 677 5.97 24.76 -2.38
C ARG A 677 4.89 24.81 -1.30
N SER A 678 3.79 24.08 -1.51
CA SER A 678 2.69 24.02 -0.55
C SER A 678 2.98 23.15 0.67
N SER A 679 3.90 22.19 0.58
CA SER A 679 4.12 21.19 1.62
C SER A 679 5.11 21.64 2.70
N ASN A 680 5.90 22.70 2.49
CA ASN A 680 6.90 23.15 3.46
C ASN A 680 6.28 24.01 4.58
N TYR A 681 6.46 23.60 5.84
CA TYR A 681 6.03 24.39 6.99
C TYR A 681 7.05 25.49 7.29
N ALA A 682 6.60 26.74 7.22
CA ALA A 682 7.39 27.92 7.61
C ALA A 682 6.62 28.85 8.56
N GLY A 683 5.73 28.27 9.39
CA GLY A 683 4.86 29.01 10.31
C GLY A 683 3.42 29.18 9.81
N VAL A 684 2.61 29.94 10.54
CA VAL A 684 1.15 30.10 10.30
C VAL A 684 0.81 30.84 9.01
N PHE A 685 1.73 31.57 8.41
CA PHE A 685 1.54 32.23 7.11
C PHE A 685 2.00 31.37 5.92
N SER A 686 2.60 30.20 6.19
CA SER A 686 3.04 29.29 5.13
C SER A 686 1.87 28.62 4.42
N ALA A 687 2.07 28.28 3.15
CA ALA A 687 1.09 27.54 2.37
C ALA A 687 0.70 26.21 3.03
N ARG A 688 1.64 25.50 3.68
CA ARG A 688 1.34 24.25 4.39
C ARG A 688 0.27 24.44 5.47
N PHE A 689 0.34 25.53 6.23
CA PHE A 689 -0.62 25.78 7.30
C PHE A 689 -2.05 26.02 6.79
N TRP A 690 -2.21 26.67 5.63
CA TRP A 690 -3.54 27.00 5.09
C TRP A 690 -4.10 25.91 4.16
N ILE A 691 -3.23 25.25 3.41
CA ILE A 691 -3.61 24.26 2.40
C ILE A 691 -3.70 22.87 3.02
N TRP A 692 -2.69 22.48 3.81
CA TRP A 692 -2.50 21.11 4.33
C TRP A 692 -2.84 20.99 5.81
N ASN A 693 -3.94 21.62 6.22
CA ASN A 693 -4.35 21.63 7.63
C ASN A 693 -5.87 21.44 7.79
N PRO A 694 -6.33 20.31 8.36
CA PRO A 694 -7.74 20.09 8.62
C PRO A 694 -8.26 20.86 9.85
N LEU A 695 -7.39 21.51 10.65
CA LEU A 695 -7.80 22.28 11.82
C LEU A 695 -8.75 23.43 11.46
N ILE A 696 -8.45 24.18 10.41
CA ILE A 696 -9.29 25.31 9.98
C ILE A 696 -10.69 24.81 9.57
N PRO A 697 -10.82 23.82 8.66
CA PRO A 697 -12.08 23.11 8.41
C PRO A 697 -12.78 22.62 9.68
N LEU A 698 -12.06 21.97 10.60
CA LEU A 698 -12.61 21.42 11.83
C LEU A 698 -13.21 22.50 12.73
N VAL A 699 -12.49 23.61 12.91
CA VAL A 699 -12.96 24.77 13.70
C VAL A 699 -14.18 25.39 13.04
N ALA A 700 -14.18 25.57 11.72
CA ALA A 700 -15.33 26.12 11.00
C ALA A 700 -16.59 25.24 11.16
N ILE A 701 -16.47 23.93 10.95
CA ILE A 701 -17.57 22.97 11.10
C ILE A 701 -18.06 22.91 12.55
N THR A 702 -17.14 22.87 13.52
CA THR A 702 -17.48 22.89 14.95
C THR A 702 -18.20 24.18 15.33
N THR A 703 -17.73 25.33 14.83
CA THR A 703 -18.37 26.62 15.10
C THR A 703 -19.80 26.63 14.57
N VAL A 704 -20.03 26.21 13.33
CA VAL A 704 -21.38 26.13 12.76
C VAL A 704 -22.27 25.16 13.54
N PHE A 705 -21.73 24.03 13.99
CA PHE A 705 -22.46 23.11 14.86
C PHE A 705 -22.88 23.77 16.18
N LEU A 706 -21.98 24.50 16.84
CA LEU A 706 -22.30 25.22 18.07
C LEU A 706 -23.32 26.35 17.86
N LEU A 707 -23.42 26.87 16.63
CA LEU A 707 -24.44 27.83 16.22
C LEU A 707 -25.80 27.16 15.88
N TYR A 708 -26.07 25.92 16.31
CA TYR A 708 -27.30 25.18 15.98
C TYR A 708 -28.62 25.92 16.25
N LYS A 709 -28.67 26.84 17.21
CA LYS A 709 -29.86 27.67 17.45
C LYS A 709 -30.15 28.62 16.26
N TRP A 710 -29.10 29.12 15.63
CA TRP A 710 -29.19 30.03 14.47
C TRP A 710 -29.05 29.32 13.13
N LEU A 711 -28.49 28.11 13.10
CA LEU A 711 -28.22 27.36 11.88
C LEU A 711 -28.57 25.87 12.06
N PRO A 712 -29.79 25.50 12.51
CA PRO A 712 -30.13 24.12 12.87
C PRO A 712 -30.00 23.13 11.71
N ILE A 713 -30.27 23.54 10.47
CA ILE A 713 -30.20 22.64 9.31
C ILE A 713 -28.74 22.36 8.96
N THR A 714 -27.90 23.39 8.89
CA THR A 714 -26.47 23.24 8.59
C THR A 714 -25.73 22.56 9.76
N ALA A 715 -26.10 22.88 11.00
CA ALA A 715 -25.54 22.26 12.20
C ALA A 715 -25.79 20.75 12.23
N LEU A 716 -26.94 20.27 11.73
CA LEU A 716 -27.21 18.84 11.60
C LEU A 716 -26.21 18.15 10.65
N SER A 717 -25.90 18.75 9.50
CA SER A 717 -24.89 18.22 8.59
C SER A 717 -23.50 18.24 9.23
N CYS A 718 -23.17 19.30 9.97
CA CYS A 718 -21.92 19.40 10.73
C CYS A 718 -21.82 18.31 11.80
N LEU A 719 -22.90 18.07 12.56
CA LEU A 719 -22.98 16.99 13.55
C LEU A 719 -22.70 15.62 12.91
N PHE A 720 -23.25 15.37 11.71
CA PHE A 720 -23.01 14.13 10.99
C PHE A 720 -21.51 13.91 10.71
N VAL A 721 -20.84 14.94 10.22
CA VAL A 721 -19.40 14.91 9.91
C VAL A 721 -18.56 14.80 11.20
N LEU A 722 -18.87 15.59 12.22
CA LEU A 722 -18.11 15.64 13.48
C LEU A 722 -18.21 14.36 14.30
N PHE A 723 -19.28 13.56 14.12
CA PHE A 723 -19.53 12.38 14.94
C PHE A 723 -18.37 11.38 14.96
N GLN A 724 -17.61 11.27 13.88
CA GLN A 724 -16.47 10.36 13.81
C GLN A 724 -15.21 10.88 14.51
N VAL A 725 -15.08 12.19 14.73
CA VAL A 725 -13.85 12.81 15.23
C VAL A 725 -13.43 12.26 16.60
N PRO A 726 -14.33 12.08 17.60
CA PRO A 726 -13.96 11.46 18.87
C PRO A 726 -13.48 10.01 18.72
N PHE A 727 -14.11 9.21 17.84
CA PHE A 727 -13.67 7.84 17.60
C PHE A 727 -12.31 7.78 16.91
N LEU A 728 -12.07 8.67 15.95
CA LEU A 728 -10.77 8.81 15.33
C LEU A 728 -9.72 9.23 16.35
N PHE A 729 -10.03 10.16 17.25
CA PHE A 729 -9.14 10.54 18.35
C PHE A 729 -8.70 9.35 19.20
N LEU A 730 -9.60 8.41 19.48
CA LEU A 730 -9.29 7.23 20.28
C LEU A 730 -8.48 6.15 19.52
N THR A 731 -8.58 6.12 18.19
CA THR A 731 -8.11 5.00 17.35
C THR A 731 -7.03 5.37 16.33
N ILE A 732 -6.63 6.64 16.26
CA ILE A 732 -5.59 7.10 15.33
C ILE A 732 -4.26 6.39 15.59
N GLN A 733 -3.60 5.95 14.52
CA GLN A 733 -2.37 5.16 14.59
C GLN A 733 -1.13 5.96 14.19
N ALA A 734 -1.33 6.99 13.36
CA ALA A 734 -0.28 7.81 12.80
C ALA A 734 -0.81 9.21 12.49
N PRO A 735 0.04 10.25 12.49
CA PRO A 735 -0.37 11.61 12.17
C PRO A 735 -0.43 11.81 10.64
N ASP A 736 -1.44 11.22 10.01
CA ASP A 736 -1.65 11.28 8.56
C ASP A 736 -2.86 12.16 8.22
N PHE A 737 -2.66 13.12 7.31
CA PHE A 737 -3.70 14.04 6.84
C PHE A 737 -4.91 13.28 6.28
N ARG A 738 -4.70 12.09 5.67
CA ARG A 738 -5.77 11.30 5.03
C ARG A 738 -6.90 10.94 5.98
N TYR A 739 -6.61 10.76 7.27
CA TYR A 739 -7.62 10.42 8.26
C TYR A 739 -8.64 11.53 8.50
N MET A 740 -8.29 12.78 8.23
CA MET A 740 -9.15 13.95 8.41
C MET A 740 -9.65 14.54 7.08
N TYR A 741 -9.39 13.87 5.96
CA TYR A 741 -9.76 14.36 4.63
C TYR A 741 -11.28 14.58 4.48
N PHE A 742 -12.11 13.81 5.18
CA PHE A 742 -13.57 13.98 5.15
C PHE A 742 -14.03 15.33 5.70
N ILE A 743 -13.34 15.87 6.70
CA ILE A 743 -13.58 17.22 7.26
C ILE A 743 -13.17 18.28 6.25
N TYR A 744 -11.98 18.09 5.67
CA TYR A 744 -11.42 19.00 4.69
C TYR A 744 -12.31 19.11 3.44
N LEU A 745 -12.76 17.98 2.90
CA LEU A 745 -13.64 17.93 1.73
C LEU A 745 -15.01 18.57 2.02
N PHE A 746 -15.62 18.25 3.17
CA PHE A 746 -16.93 18.80 3.54
C PHE A 746 -16.89 20.32 3.76
N ALA A 747 -15.77 20.89 4.21
CA ALA A 747 -15.68 22.33 4.46
C ALA A 747 -15.91 23.19 3.20
N TYR A 748 -15.56 22.70 2.00
CA TYR A 748 -15.90 23.38 0.74
C TYR A 748 -17.41 23.42 0.48
N MET A 749 -18.15 22.44 1.01
CA MET A 749 -19.61 22.36 0.91
C MET A 749 -20.31 23.10 2.05
N LEU A 750 -19.62 23.39 3.15
CA LEU A 750 -20.21 24.07 4.31
C LEU A 750 -20.77 25.45 3.96
N PHE A 751 -19.98 26.29 3.30
CA PHE A 751 -20.38 27.66 2.95
C PHE A 751 -21.61 27.78 2.04
N PRO A 752 -21.74 27.03 0.93
CA PRO A 752 -22.97 27.08 0.14
C PRO A 752 -24.19 26.62 0.94
N LEU A 753 -24.05 25.63 1.84
CA LEU A 753 -25.16 25.20 2.72
C LEU A 753 -25.57 26.30 3.73
N LEU A 754 -24.59 26.99 4.33
CA LEU A 754 -24.83 28.15 5.19
C LEU A 754 -25.59 29.26 4.45
N LEU A 755 -25.16 29.59 3.23
CA LEU A 755 -25.80 30.62 2.43
C LEU A 755 -27.26 30.28 2.10
N ILE A 756 -27.57 29.01 1.82
CA ILE A 756 -28.95 28.55 1.59
C ILE A 756 -29.81 28.78 2.84
N GLU A 757 -29.35 28.34 4.01
CA GLU A 757 -30.11 28.47 5.25
C GLU A 757 -30.35 29.93 5.64
N LEU A 758 -29.32 30.77 5.52
CA LEU A 758 -29.43 32.21 5.77
C LEU A 758 -30.37 32.91 4.77
N HIS A 759 -30.31 32.53 3.49
CA HIS A 759 -31.21 33.06 2.46
C HIS A 759 -32.68 32.68 2.75
N SER A 760 -32.95 31.42 3.10
CA SER A 760 -34.29 30.94 3.42
C SER A 760 -34.90 31.66 4.63
N ARG A 761 -34.11 31.90 5.68
CA ARG A 761 -34.55 32.64 6.88
C ARG A 761 -35.03 34.05 6.57
N LYS A 762 -34.30 34.77 5.69
CA LYS A 762 -34.68 36.14 5.28
C LYS A 762 -36.02 36.18 4.56
N ASN A 763 -36.36 35.13 3.82
CA ASN A 763 -37.57 35.08 3.00
C ASN A 763 -38.80 34.51 3.72
N HIS A 764 -38.64 33.85 4.89
CA HIS A 764 -39.73 33.12 5.56
C HIS A 764 -40.13 33.67 6.94
N GLY A 765 -39.69 34.89 7.29
CA GLY A 765 -40.27 35.64 8.42
C GLY A 765 -40.29 34.89 9.75
N GLY A 766 -39.12 34.53 10.28
CA GLY A 766 -38.89 34.35 11.72
C GLY A 766 -39.70 33.32 12.51
N ARG A 767 -40.49 32.44 11.90
CA ARG A 767 -41.20 31.38 12.65
C ARG A 767 -40.27 30.18 12.89
N ASP A 768 -39.79 30.05 14.12
CA ASP A 768 -39.26 28.82 14.72
C ASP A 768 -40.26 28.33 15.81
N PRO A 769 -40.28 27.02 16.21
CA PRO A 769 -39.11 26.15 16.24
C PRO A 769 -39.26 24.74 15.62
N LEU A 770 -38.10 24.21 15.24
CA LEU A 770 -37.79 22.82 14.89
C LEU A 770 -37.29 22.07 16.13
#